data_AF-A0A7W7R6T8-F1
#
_entry.id   AF-A0A7W7R6T8-F1
#
_cell.length_a   1.000
_cell.length_b   1.000
_cell.length_c   1.000
_cell.angle_alpha   90.00
_cell.angle_beta   90.00
_cell.angle_gamma   90.00
#
_symmetry.space_group_name_H-M   'P 1'
#
loop_
_entity.id
_entity.type
_entity.pdbx_description
1 polymer ?
#
loop_
_entity_poly.entity_id
_entity_poly.type
_entity_poly.pdbx_seq_one_letter_code
_entity_poly.pdbx_strand_id
1 'polypeptide(L)'
;MAGQAGGGVLSVWAEAQRQEQRRRQAQGRAQVAAQRQEAQATRAAQLATARGEREALRAYQQSREAEAAELSGRLDQRVAELDGLLRVGLARPAFSLAPLLTPASLPAAFDPGRLGVPIPMPDPARYQVPAQGGLLQRRRYEEQRAQAQAQYERDWHQAQAAERERLQQLAEYQRGFEEWAAEHRQQDAERIARTRELAERLGRGEDEAVREYFSAVLYGSTDWPEGFPHRITLAWDMTDRQLVLEWELPGFDVVPEHGRVRYVKTDDRQAPVARPAAERKRIYREVLARSVLRVLDELFRADQGGLLDSVALNGLVQGVDPATGREAGRVLVAVTASRAAFGAIALDRVAPVECLEGLGGRLSPRPERLAEVRAERRPQEVGARVLGHGGDDPDLFTMDPIAFEELIAELFRARGYRVATTARSGDEGVDVVAIDPDPVTGGKIVIQAKRYRSTVSPTAVRDLDSTVRHHGAIKGILVTTAHFGRGSYAYIENKPLSLVNGPELVELLAEQGLRGRLGPAPAGPTAGEPTTRASEVRLRIEWQSRTVAGDPVELDVSAFLCADGRVLSDEHFVFFNNPADPGGAVRLGAARTDAGGQLRTAALTLALDQLGPEVQEVAVAVSTEEEPGPALPLGYLHGLALAVTDRASELELHRWADGTSGIAESALELGAFRRSAPDGGWQFEAAARPVSGGLAGLATGRGVAIA
;
A
#
# COMPACT_ATOMS: atom_id res chain seq x y z
N MET A 1 34.69 -97.31 -78.59
CA MET A 1 33.73 -97.85 -77.60
C MET A 1 33.88 -96.98 -76.36
N ALA A 2 32.93 -96.08 -76.09
CA ALA A 2 31.72 -96.34 -75.30
C ALA A 2 31.99 -96.28 -73.77
N GLY A 3 31.32 -95.33 -73.10
CA GLY A 3 31.21 -95.21 -71.63
C GLY A 3 32.43 -94.58 -70.97
N GLN A 4 32.35 -93.53 -70.15
CA GLN A 4 31.28 -93.17 -69.22
C GLN A 4 31.31 -91.67 -68.90
N ALA A 5 30.11 -91.08 -68.81
CA ALA A 5 29.87 -89.88 -68.02
C ALA A 5 30.30 -90.12 -66.57
N GLY A 6 31.10 -89.19 -66.01
CA GLY A 6 31.52 -89.25 -64.60
C GLY A 6 32.60 -88.25 -64.20
N GLY A 7 32.79 -87.15 -64.93
CA GLY A 7 33.85 -86.17 -64.66
C GLY A 7 33.37 -84.84 -64.09
N GLY A 8 32.06 -84.67 -63.88
CA GLY A 8 31.48 -83.42 -63.42
C GLY A 8 31.71 -83.13 -61.94
N VAL A 9 32.17 -84.10 -61.13
CA VAL A 9 32.21 -83.93 -59.67
C VAL A 9 33.52 -83.31 -59.19
N LEU A 10 34.67 -83.66 -59.79
CA LEU A 10 35.99 -83.18 -59.35
C LEU A 10 36.31 -81.73 -59.77
N SER A 11 35.90 -81.30 -60.97
CA SER A 11 36.02 -79.90 -61.39
C SER A 11 35.08 -79.00 -60.59
N VAL A 12 33.84 -79.46 -60.34
CA VAL A 12 32.86 -78.77 -59.50
C VAL A 12 33.32 -78.70 -58.05
N TRP A 13 34.00 -79.73 -57.52
CA TRP A 13 34.53 -79.72 -56.15
C TRP A 13 35.72 -78.75 -56.00
N ALA A 14 36.65 -78.71 -56.97
CA ALA A 14 37.76 -77.77 -56.97
C ALA A 14 37.30 -76.31 -57.21
N GLU A 15 36.27 -76.08 -58.03
CA GLU A 15 35.63 -74.78 -58.17
C GLU A 15 34.85 -74.37 -56.93
N ALA A 16 34.14 -75.29 -56.29
CA ALA A 16 33.46 -75.07 -55.02
C ALA A 16 34.47 -74.68 -53.91
N GLN A 17 35.61 -75.35 -53.82
CA GLN A 17 36.65 -75.04 -52.83
C GLN A 17 37.31 -73.66 -53.07
N ARG A 18 37.52 -73.27 -54.34
CA ARG A 18 37.99 -71.91 -54.70
C ARG A 18 36.92 -70.83 -54.49
N GLN A 19 35.64 -71.17 -54.65
CA GLN A 19 34.53 -70.28 -54.30
C GLN A 19 34.41 -70.11 -52.79
N GLU A 20 34.59 -71.19 -52.02
CA GLU A 20 34.61 -71.20 -50.55
C GLU A 20 35.75 -70.33 -50.00
N GLN A 21 36.97 -70.47 -50.54
CA GLN A 21 38.11 -69.64 -50.15
C GLN A 21 37.92 -68.17 -50.51
N ARG A 22 37.40 -67.86 -51.71
CA ARG A 22 37.08 -66.48 -52.11
C ARG A 22 35.98 -65.88 -51.24
N ARG A 23 34.97 -66.67 -50.86
CA ARG A 23 33.93 -66.26 -49.89
C ARG A 23 34.54 -65.97 -48.52
N ARG A 24 35.42 -66.83 -47.99
CA ARG A 24 36.09 -66.60 -46.71
C ARG A 24 37.01 -65.38 -46.72
N GLN A 25 37.78 -65.17 -47.77
CA GLN A 25 38.62 -63.98 -47.91
C GLN A 25 37.80 -62.69 -48.10
N ALA A 26 36.71 -62.75 -48.88
CA ALA A 26 35.78 -61.63 -49.04
C ALA A 26 35.06 -61.31 -47.71
N GLN A 27 34.63 -62.34 -46.97
CA GLN A 27 34.05 -62.21 -45.63
C GLN A 27 35.05 -61.60 -44.65
N GLY A 28 36.32 -62.04 -44.64
CA GLY A 28 37.37 -61.47 -43.78
C GLY A 28 37.68 -60.01 -44.13
N ARG A 29 37.76 -59.65 -45.42
CA ARG A 29 37.94 -58.25 -45.86
C ARG A 29 36.73 -57.39 -45.51
N ALA A 30 35.51 -57.91 -45.67
CA ALA A 30 34.28 -57.22 -45.30
C ALA A 30 34.19 -56.99 -43.79
N GLN A 31 34.59 -57.97 -42.96
CA GLN A 31 34.66 -57.81 -41.50
C GLN A 31 35.66 -56.74 -41.08
N VAL A 32 36.88 -56.73 -41.64
CA VAL A 32 37.88 -55.69 -41.34
C VAL A 32 37.44 -54.31 -41.82
N ALA A 33 36.77 -54.22 -42.98
CA ALA A 33 36.20 -52.96 -43.47
C ALA A 33 35.06 -52.47 -42.57
N ALA A 34 34.17 -53.35 -42.13
CA ALA A 34 33.09 -53.03 -41.20
C ALA A 34 33.63 -52.54 -39.84
N GLN A 35 34.63 -53.22 -39.27
CA GLN A 35 35.29 -52.79 -38.03
C GLN A 35 35.95 -51.42 -38.17
N ARG A 36 36.57 -51.12 -39.32
CA ARG A 36 37.16 -49.79 -39.58
C ARG A 36 36.09 -48.72 -39.72
N GLN A 37 34.98 -49.01 -40.40
CA GLN A 37 33.85 -48.09 -40.52
C GLN A 37 33.20 -47.80 -39.17
N GLU A 38 33.00 -48.82 -38.35
CA GLU A 38 32.46 -48.68 -36.99
C GLU A 38 33.40 -47.87 -36.10
N ALA A 39 34.71 -48.14 -36.13
CA ALA A 39 35.70 -47.35 -35.40
C ALA A 39 35.76 -45.87 -35.87
N GLN A 40 35.62 -45.63 -37.17
CA GLN A 40 35.53 -44.26 -37.72
C GLN A 40 34.24 -43.56 -37.31
N ALA A 41 33.10 -44.27 -37.33
CA ALA A 41 31.80 -43.76 -36.91
C ALA A 41 31.81 -43.39 -35.41
N THR A 42 32.36 -44.26 -34.55
CA THR A 42 32.49 -44.00 -33.12
C THR A 42 33.37 -42.78 -32.82
N ARG A 43 34.51 -42.64 -33.52
CA ARG A 43 35.38 -41.46 -33.39
C ARG A 43 34.70 -40.18 -33.89
N ALA A 44 33.99 -40.26 -35.01
CA ALA A 44 33.22 -39.14 -35.54
C ALA A 44 32.11 -38.71 -34.57
N ALA A 45 31.40 -39.67 -33.97
CA ALA A 45 30.39 -39.41 -32.94
C ALA A 45 31.00 -38.74 -31.70
N GLN A 46 32.13 -39.24 -31.18
CA GLN A 46 32.83 -38.62 -30.04
C GLN A 46 33.27 -37.17 -30.31
N LEU A 47 33.81 -36.91 -31.50
CA LEU A 47 34.19 -35.54 -31.91
C LEU A 47 32.97 -34.64 -32.08
N ALA A 48 31.86 -35.16 -32.58
CA ALA A 48 30.60 -34.43 -32.69
C ALA A 48 30.03 -34.07 -31.31
N THR A 49 30.01 -35.01 -30.36
CA THR A 49 29.60 -34.76 -28.97
C THR A 49 30.50 -33.71 -28.31
N ALA A 50 31.82 -33.84 -28.40
CA ALA A 50 32.75 -32.87 -27.82
C ALA A 50 32.65 -31.47 -28.46
N ARG A 51 32.29 -31.39 -29.75
CA ARG A 51 31.97 -30.10 -30.40
C ARG A 51 30.67 -29.53 -29.86
N GLY A 52 29.62 -30.34 -29.77
CA GLY A 52 28.33 -29.95 -29.20
C GLY A 52 28.43 -29.45 -27.76
N GLU A 53 29.21 -30.12 -26.90
CA GLU A 53 29.48 -29.69 -25.52
C GLU A 53 30.20 -28.33 -25.46
N ARG A 54 31.19 -28.10 -26.34
CA ARG A 54 31.90 -26.82 -26.42
C ARG A 54 31.02 -25.70 -26.94
N GLU A 55 30.17 -25.99 -27.92
CA GLU A 55 29.19 -25.03 -28.46
C GLU A 55 28.15 -24.68 -27.40
N ALA A 56 27.63 -25.67 -26.66
CA ALA A 56 26.69 -25.47 -25.56
C ALA A 56 27.31 -24.62 -24.42
N LEU A 57 28.56 -24.92 -24.02
CA LEU A 57 29.26 -24.13 -23.00
C LEU A 57 29.48 -22.68 -23.45
N ARG A 58 29.84 -22.45 -24.72
CA ARG A 58 29.98 -21.11 -25.28
C ARG A 58 28.65 -20.35 -25.32
N ALA A 59 27.58 -21.01 -25.75
CA ALA A 59 26.24 -20.42 -25.78
C ALA A 59 25.78 -20.05 -24.36
N TYR A 60 26.02 -20.91 -23.38
CA TYR A 60 25.76 -20.62 -21.97
C TYR A 60 26.54 -19.38 -21.49
N GLN A 61 27.86 -19.35 -21.72
CA GLN A 61 28.68 -18.19 -21.33
C GLN A 61 28.24 -16.89 -22.01
N GLN A 62 27.86 -16.94 -23.29
CA GLN A 62 27.32 -15.79 -24.01
C GLN A 62 26.00 -15.31 -23.44
N SER A 63 25.09 -16.22 -23.05
CA SER A 63 23.84 -15.87 -22.36
C SER A 63 24.12 -15.14 -21.05
N ARG A 64 25.04 -15.67 -20.23
CA ARG A 64 25.41 -15.06 -18.93
C ARG A 64 26.08 -13.70 -19.08
N GLU A 65 26.90 -13.53 -20.12
CA GLU A 65 27.48 -12.22 -20.47
C GLU A 65 26.42 -11.23 -20.95
N ALA A 66 25.44 -11.67 -21.75
CA ALA A 66 24.34 -10.85 -22.24
C ALA A 66 23.42 -10.40 -21.09
N GLU A 67 23.07 -11.29 -20.16
CA GLU A 67 22.31 -10.94 -18.95
C GLU A 67 23.04 -9.89 -18.09
N ALA A 68 24.35 -10.05 -17.89
CA ALA A 68 25.15 -9.07 -17.15
C ALA A 68 25.22 -7.71 -17.88
N ALA A 69 25.29 -7.72 -19.21
CA ALA A 69 25.22 -6.50 -20.02
C ALA A 69 23.85 -5.82 -19.93
N GLU A 70 22.75 -6.59 -19.93
CA GLU A 70 21.40 -6.06 -19.76
C GLU A 70 21.22 -5.39 -18.39
N LEU A 71 21.67 -6.04 -17.31
CA LEU A 71 21.63 -5.46 -15.97
C LEU A 71 22.46 -4.17 -15.87
N SER A 72 23.62 -4.13 -16.54
CA SER A 72 24.44 -2.91 -16.64
C SER A 72 23.69 -1.81 -17.39
N GLY A 73 23.04 -2.15 -18.50
CA GLY A 73 22.21 -1.22 -19.26
C GLY A 73 21.06 -0.62 -18.44
N ARG A 74 20.42 -1.40 -17.56
CA ARG A 74 19.38 -0.89 -16.64
C ARG A 74 19.94 0.12 -15.64
N LEU A 75 21.15 -0.11 -15.11
CA LEU A 75 21.83 0.83 -14.20
C LEU A 75 22.19 2.14 -14.91
N ASP A 76 22.61 2.07 -16.18
CA ASP A 76 22.92 3.25 -16.99
C ASP A 76 21.65 4.02 -17.36
N GLN A 77 20.58 3.32 -17.77
CA GLN A 77 19.27 3.92 -18.03
C GLN A 77 18.75 4.67 -16.80
N ARG A 78 18.86 4.06 -15.61
CA ARG A 78 18.44 4.69 -14.37
C ARG A 78 19.17 6.01 -14.10
N VAL A 79 20.46 6.11 -14.43
CA VAL A 79 21.20 7.39 -14.33
C VAL A 79 20.75 8.38 -15.39
N ALA A 80 20.53 7.91 -16.62
CA ALA A 80 20.06 8.77 -17.70
C ALA A 80 18.68 9.39 -17.39
N GLU A 81 17.80 8.65 -16.72
CA GLU A 81 16.52 9.17 -16.20
C GLU A 81 16.73 10.29 -15.18
N LEU A 82 17.64 10.08 -14.21
CA LEU A 82 18.01 11.08 -13.20
C LEU A 82 18.68 12.32 -13.80
N ASP A 83 19.53 12.14 -14.81
CA ASP A 83 20.16 13.25 -15.54
C ASP A 83 19.15 14.03 -16.40
N GLY A 84 18.16 13.32 -16.95
CA GLY A 84 17.11 13.87 -17.79
C GLY A 84 16.00 14.63 -17.05
N LEU A 85 15.95 14.60 -15.72
CA LEU A 85 14.88 15.16 -14.89
C LEU A 85 14.39 16.55 -15.33
N LEU A 86 15.31 17.51 -15.39
CA LEU A 86 14.99 18.90 -15.73
C LEU A 86 14.54 19.01 -17.19
N ARG A 87 15.23 18.34 -18.12
CA ARG A 87 14.91 18.36 -19.55
C ARG A 87 13.51 17.77 -19.83
N VAL A 88 13.16 16.68 -19.16
CA VAL A 88 11.83 16.06 -19.27
C VAL A 88 10.76 17.00 -18.72
N GLY A 89 10.99 17.63 -17.56
CA GLY A 89 10.07 18.62 -16.99
C GLY A 89 9.84 19.83 -17.90
N LEU A 90 10.91 20.37 -18.50
CA LEU A 90 10.87 21.52 -19.42
C LEU A 90 10.09 21.22 -20.71
N ALA A 91 10.15 19.97 -21.22
CA ALA A 91 9.47 19.57 -22.44
C ALA A 91 7.93 19.47 -22.27
N ARG A 92 7.43 19.46 -21.04
CA ARG A 92 5.99 19.31 -20.77
C ARG A 92 5.23 20.63 -20.97
N PRO A 93 3.96 20.57 -21.40
CA PRO A 93 3.09 21.73 -21.34
C PRO A 93 2.92 22.17 -19.88
N ALA A 94 2.82 23.49 -19.67
CA ALA A 94 2.52 24.04 -18.36
C ALA A 94 1.14 23.58 -17.89
N PHE A 95 1.00 23.33 -16.59
CA PHE A 95 -0.31 23.07 -16.00
C PHE A 95 -1.26 24.25 -16.27
N SER A 96 -2.51 23.94 -16.60
CA SER A 96 -3.52 24.94 -16.96
C SER A 96 -4.90 24.44 -16.57
N LEU A 97 -5.78 25.35 -16.16
CA LEU A 97 -7.19 25.05 -15.90
C LEU A 97 -8.02 24.90 -17.20
N ALA A 98 -7.47 25.28 -18.36
CA ALA A 98 -8.21 25.28 -19.63
C ALA A 98 -8.82 23.90 -20.01
N PRO A 99 -8.10 22.76 -19.88
CA PRO A 99 -8.70 21.44 -20.11
C PRO A 99 -9.85 21.13 -19.14
N LEU A 100 -9.74 21.58 -17.89
CA LEU A 100 -10.76 21.41 -16.85
C LEU A 100 -12.01 22.27 -17.10
N LEU A 101 -11.93 23.26 -17.97
CA LEU A 101 -13.08 24.08 -18.41
C LEU A 101 -13.77 23.53 -19.66
N THR A 102 -13.23 22.48 -20.28
CA THR A 102 -13.78 21.90 -21.51
C THR A 102 -14.68 20.70 -21.15
N PRO A 103 -15.95 20.66 -21.62
CA PRO A 103 -16.82 19.49 -21.44
C PRO A 103 -16.25 18.25 -22.12
N ALA A 104 -16.49 17.08 -21.56
CA ALA A 104 -16.11 15.83 -22.17
C ALA A 104 -16.94 15.58 -23.45
N SER A 105 -16.31 15.00 -24.47
CA SER A 105 -17.00 14.64 -25.70
C SER A 105 -17.84 13.37 -25.49
N LEU A 106 -19.12 13.53 -25.21
CA LEU A 106 -20.08 12.42 -25.21
C LEU A 106 -20.40 11.98 -26.65
N PRO A 107 -20.75 10.70 -26.87
CA PRO A 107 -21.28 10.24 -28.16
C PRO A 107 -22.47 11.09 -28.59
N ALA A 108 -22.46 11.57 -29.83
CA ALA A 108 -23.46 12.51 -30.32
C ALA A 108 -24.87 11.90 -30.47
N ALA A 109 -24.99 10.57 -30.54
CA ALA A 109 -26.25 9.87 -30.73
C ALA A 109 -26.27 8.51 -30.03
N PHE A 110 -27.47 8.08 -29.63
CA PHE A 110 -27.76 6.73 -29.17
C PHE A 110 -27.66 5.74 -30.33
N ASP A 111 -26.86 4.69 -30.17
CA ASP A 111 -26.75 3.59 -31.14
C ASP A 111 -27.40 2.32 -30.58
N PRO A 112 -28.59 1.92 -31.09
CA PRO A 112 -29.28 0.73 -30.61
C PRO A 112 -28.69 -0.60 -31.14
N GLY A 113 -27.74 -0.57 -32.07
CA GLY A 113 -27.16 -1.76 -32.67
C GLY A 113 -28.21 -2.77 -33.17
N ARG A 114 -28.11 -4.02 -32.70
CA ARG A 114 -29.04 -5.11 -33.08
C ARG A 114 -30.46 -4.89 -32.57
N LEU A 115 -30.62 -4.17 -31.45
CA LEU A 115 -31.95 -3.81 -30.94
C LEU A 115 -32.64 -2.79 -31.84
N GLY A 116 -31.94 -2.12 -32.76
CA GLY A 116 -32.55 -1.24 -33.76
C GLY A 116 -33.23 -1.98 -34.92
N VAL A 117 -33.03 -3.29 -35.06
CA VAL A 117 -33.54 -4.08 -36.19
C VAL A 117 -34.84 -4.80 -35.80
N PRO A 118 -35.99 -4.53 -36.44
CA PRO A 118 -37.26 -5.21 -36.14
C PRO A 118 -37.22 -6.72 -36.42
N ILE A 119 -37.93 -7.51 -35.62
CA ILE A 119 -38.07 -8.95 -35.85
C ILE A 119 -39.00 -9.17 -37.08
N PRO A 120 -38.55 -9.90 -38.12
CA PRO A 120 -39.39 -10.17 -39.29
C PRO A 120 -40.54 -11.11 -38.92
N MET A 121 -41.76 -10.75 -39.31
CA MET A 121 -42.93 -11.61 -39.11
C MET A 121 -42.95 -12.78 -40.11
N PRO A 122 -43.45 -13.97 -39.73
CA PRO A 122 -43.58 -15.10 -40.65
C PRO A 122 -44.50 -14.76 -41.83
N ASP A 123 -44.07 -15.09 -43.04
CA ASP A 123 -44.84 -14.89 -44.26
C ASP A 123 -45.86 -16.03 -44.44
N PRO A 124 -47.18 -15.75 -44.46
CA PRO A 124 -48.22 -16.75 -44.65
C PRO A 124 -48.05 -17.60 -45.92
N ALA A 125 -47.41 -17.07 -46.97
CA ALA A 125 -47.19 -17.78 -48.22
C ALA A 125 -46.30 -19.02 -48.06
N ARG A 126 -45.38 -19.01 -47.08
CA ARG A 126 -44.43 -20.10 -46.82
C ARG A 126 -45.06 -21.32 -46.14
N TYR A 127 -46.26 -21.16 -45.60
CA TYR A 127 -47.00 -22.21 -44.87
C TYR A 127 -48.15 -22.79 -45.70
N GLN A 128 -48.23 -22.45 -46.99
CA GLN A 128 -49.26 -22.99 -47.88
C GLN A 128 -48.97 -24.44 -48.27
N VAL A 129 -49.96 -25.31 -48.10
CA VAL A 129 -49.90 -26.72 -48.54
C VAL A 129 -50.49 -26.83 -49.95
N PRO A 130 -49.74 -27.32 -50.96
CA PRO A 130 -50.25 -27.50 -52.33
C PRO A 130 -51.45 -28.45 -52.37
N ALA A 131 -52.47 -28.13 -53.16
CA ALA A 131 -53.64 -29.00 -53.33
C ALA A 131 -53.26 -30.29 -54.09
N GLN A 132 -53.67 -31.45 -53.56
CA GLN A 132 -53.50 -32.75 -54.21
C GLN A 132 -54.86 -33.38 -54.55
N GLY A 133 -54.98 -34.00 -55.73
CA GLY A 133 -56.25 -34.56 -56.24
C GLY A 133 -56.52 -35.99 -55.79
N GLY A 134 -57.77 -36.27 -55.36
CA GLY A 134 -58.30 -37.61 -55.07
C GLY A 134 -59.08 -37.72 -53.74
N LEU A 135 -60.13 -38.55 -53.70
CA LEU A 135 -61.06 -38.68 -52.55
C LEU A 135 -60.39 -39.24 -51.27
N LEU A 136 -59.40 -40.14 -51.39
CA LEU A 136 -58.63 -40.69 -50.27
C LEU A 136 -57.49 -39.77 -49.79
N GLN A 137 -57.00 -38.84 -50.63
CA GLN A 137 -55.98 -37.86 -50.24
C GLN A 137 -56.55 -36.63 -49.50
N ARG A 138 -57.88 -36.41 -49.54
CA ARG A 138 -58.53 -35.24 -48.94
C ARG A 138 -58.32 -35.09 -47.43
N ARG A 139 -58.42 -36.20 -46.66
CA ARG A 139 -58.16 -36.18 -45.21
C ARG A 139 -56.70 -35.83 -44.88
N ARG A 140 -55.74 -36.39 -45.61
CA ARG A 140 -54.30 -36.09 -45.41
C ARG A 140 -53.96 -34.64 -45.77
N TYR A 141 -54.59 -34.10 -46.81
CA TYR A 141 -54.46 -32.68 -47.18
C TYR A 141 -55.02 -31.75 -46.09
N GLU A 142 -56.19 -32.08 -45.53
CA GLU A 142 -56.80 -31.34 -44.41
C GLU A 142 -55.93 -31.39 -43.15
N GLU A 143 -55.37 -32.56 -42.81
CA GLU A 143 -54.41 -32.73 -41.71
C GLU A 143 -53.13 -31.91 -41.91
N GLN A 144 -52.51 -31.97 -43.10
CA GLN A 144 -51.31 -31.21 -43.43
C GLN A 144 -51.57 -29.70 -43.40
N ARG A 145 -52.73 -29.25 -43.91
CA ARG A 145 -53.13 -27.85 -43.87
C ARG A 145 -53.34 -27.36 -42.43
N ALA A 146 -54.00 -28.16 -41.59
CA ALA A 146 -54.18 -27.85 -40.17
C ALA A 146 -52.84 -27.78 -39.43
N GLN A 147 -51.90 -28.69 -39.71
CA GLN A 147 -50.56 -28.65 -39.14
C GLN A 147 -49.77 -27.41 -39.58
N ALA A 148 -49.82 -27.04 -40.86
CA ALA A 148 -49.14 -25.87 -41.38
C ALA A 148 -49.72 -24.55 -40.82
N GLN A 149 -51.05 -24.49 -40.64
CA GLN A 149 -51.72 -23.37 -39.96
C GLN A 149 -51.29 -23.28 -38.49
N ALA A 150 -51.29 -24.39 -37.76
CA ALA A 150 -50.84 -24.41 -36.36
C ALA A 150 -49.35 -24.04 -36.23
N GLN A 151 -48.51 -24.41 -37.21
CA GLN A 151 -47.11 -23.98 -37.24
C GLN A 151 -46.98 -22.48 -37.49
N TYR A 152 -47.72 -21.92 -38.46
CA TYR A 152 -47.75 -20.49 -38.71
C TYR A 152 -48.21 -19.69 -37.47
N GLU A 153 -49.28 -20.13 -36.80
CA GLU A 153 -49.77 -19.49 -35.57
C GLU A 153 -48.71 -19.50 -34.47
N ARG A 154 -48.02 -20.63 -34.26
CA ARG A 154 -46.91 -20.73 -33.31
C ARG A 154 -45.77 -19.77 -33.65
N ASP A 155 -45.30 -19.79 -34.90
CA ASP A 155 -44.18 -18.95 -35.34
C ASP A 155 -44.55 -17.47 -35.28
N TRP A 156 -45.80 -17.11 -35.58
CA TRP A 156 -46.31 -15.74 -35.50
C TRP A 156 -46.38 -15.26 -34.06
N HIS A 157 -46.90 -16.07 -33.14
CA HIS A 157 -46.91 -15.75 -31.71
C HIS A 157 -45.49 -15.64 -31.14
N GLN A 158 -44.57 -16.51 -31.56
CA GLN A 158 -43.17 -16.45 -31.14
C GLN A 158 -42.49 -15.18 -31.65
N ALA A 159 -42.67 -14.83 -32.93
CA ALA A 159 -42.11 -13.60 -33.51
C ALA A 159 -42.69 -12.34 -32.85
N GLN A 160 -44.00 -12.34 -32.54
CA GLN A 160 -44.64 -11.23 -31.83
C GLN A 160 -44.13 -11.08 -30.40
N ALA A 161 -43.92 -12.19 -29.69
CA ALA A 161 -43.33 -12.16 -28.35
C ALA A 161 -41.89 -11.62 -28.38
N ALA A 162 -41.07 -12.10 -29.32
CA ALA A 162 -39.70 -11.63 -29.52
C ALA A 162 -39.63 -10.13 -29.88
N GLU A 163 -40.56 -9.63 -30.72
CA GLU A 163 -40.63 -8.20 -31.05
C GLU A 163 -41.03 -7.34 -29.84
N ARG A 164 -41.96 -7.82 -29.00
CA ARG A 164 -42.32 -7.12 -27.75
C ARG A 164 -41.13 -7.06 -26.78
N GLU A 165 -40.40 -8.16 -26.64
CA GLU A 165 -39.20 -8.23 -25.81
C GLU A 165 -38.11 -7.29 -26.35
N ARG A 166 -37.85 -7.28 -27.67
CA ARG A 166 -36.90 -6.36 -28.31
C ARG A 166 -37.27 -4.90 -28.05
N LEU A 167 -38.54 -4.53 -28.18
CA LEU A 167 -39.01 -3.16 -27.93
C LEU A 167 -38.85 -2.75 -26.46
N GLN A 168 -39.09 -3.67 -25.52
CA GLN A 168 -38.85 -3.43 -24.10
C GLN A 168 -37.36 -3.20 -23.81
N GLN A 169 -36.49 -4.09 -24.31
CA GLN A 169 -35.04 -3.97 -24.18
C GLN A 169 -34.49 -2.70 -24.83
N LEU A 170 -35.01 -2.31 -26.00
CA LEU A 170 -34.64 -1.07 -26.68
C LEU A 170 -35.01 0.16 -25.85
N ALA A 171 -36.21 0.20 -25.28
CA ALA A 171 -36.68 1.31 -24.45
C ALA A 171 -35.90 1.40 -23.12
N GLU A 172 -35.54 0.27 -22.51
CA GLU A 172 -34.66 0.23 -21.35
C GLU A 172 -33.25 0.73 -21.69
N TYR A 173 -32.68 0.29 -22.81
CA TYR A 173 -31.35 0.71 -23.22
C TYR A 173 -31.31 2.21 -23.56
N GLN A 174 -32.33 2.73 -24.25
CA GLN A 174 -32.43 4.15 -24.54
C GLN A 174 -32.52 4.99 -23.26
N ARG A 175 -33.37 4.59 -22.30
CA ARG A 175 -33.46 5.27 -21.00
C ARG A 175 -32.13 5.26 -20.25
N GLY A 176 -31.45 4.10 -20.20
CA GLY A 176 -30.14 3.98 -19.56
C GLY A 176 -29.09 4.89 -20.22
N PHE A 177 -29.09 5.01 -21.55
CA PHE A 177 -28.20 5.94 -22.25
C PHE A 177 -28.52 7.41 -21.95
N GLU A 178 -29.81 7.77 -21.92
CA GLU A 178 -30.24 9.15 -21.60
C GLU A 178 -29.88 9.54 -20.17
N GLU A 179 -30.09 8.65 -19.20
CA GLU A 179 -29.71 8.81 -17.80
C GLU A 179 -28.19 8.95 -17.65
N TRP A 180 -27.42 8.03 -18.23
CA TRP A 180 -25.95 8.09 -18.25
C TRP A 180 -25.44 9.40 -18.86
N ALA A 181 -26.00 9.83 -19.99
CA ALA A 181 -25.59 11.06 -20.66
C ALA A 181 -25.99 12.32 -19.88
N ALA A 182 -27.12 12.30 -19.17
CA ALA A 182 -27.54 13.39 -18.30
C ALA A 182 -26.63 13.51 -17.08
N GLU A 183 -26.29 12.38 -16.45
CA GLU A 183 -25.36 12.33 -15.33
C GLU A 183 -23.99 12.89 -15.71
N HIS A 184 -23.42 12.46 -16.85
CA HIS A 184 -22.11 12.96 -17.31
C HIS A 184 -22.15 14.46 -17.62
N ARG A 185 -23.22 14.96 -18.24
CA ARG A 185 -23.39 16.41 -18.48
C ARG A 185 -23.50 17.19 -17.18
N GLN A 186 -24.17 16.65 -16.17
CA GLN A 186 -24.27 17.29 -14.86
C GLN A 186 -22.90 17.35 -14.18
N GLN A 187 -22.16 16.24 -14.14
CA GLN A 187 -20.82 16.18 -13.58
C GLN A 187 -19.87 17.18 -14.28
N ASP A 188 -19.94 17.29 -15.60
CA ASP A 188 -19.19 18.29 -16.38
C ASP A 188 -19.63 19.74 -16.09
N ALA A 189 -20.92 19.99 -15.91
CA ALA A 189 -21.40 21.33 -15.59
C ALA A 189 -20.91 21.77 -14.20
N GLU A 190 -21.02 20.88 -13.22
CA GLU A 190 -20.52 21.12 -11.88
C GLU A 190 -18.99 21.28 -11.88
N ARG A 191 -18.25 20.47 -12.66
CA ARG A 191 -16.79 20.62 -12.89
C ARG A 191 -16.40 22.02 -13.24
N ILE A 192 -17.01 22.47 -14.33
CA ILE A 192 -16.65 23.70 -14.98
C ILE A 192 -17.02 24.86 -14.06
N ALA A 193 -18.16 24.79 -13.36
CA ALA A 193 -18.54 25.79 -12.37
C ALA A 193 -17.49 25.93 -11.26
N ARG A 194 -17.02 24.81 -10.69
CA ARG A 194 -16.03 24.80 -9.61
C ARG A 194 -14.65 25.26 -10.06
N THR A 195 -14.24 24.85 -11.26
CA THR A 195 -12.99 25.31 -11.86
C THR A 195 -13.01 26.82 -12.12
N ARG A 196 -14.16 27.37 -12.53
CA ARG A 196 -14.32 28.82 -12.71
C ARG A 196 -14.26 29.57 -11.38
N GLU A 197 -14.93 29.06 -10.35
CA GLU A 197 -14.89 29.62 -9.01
C GLU A 197 -13.45 29.66 -8.46
N LEU A 198 -12.70 28.55 -8.60
CA LEU A 198 -11.28 28.51 -8.24
C LEU A 198 -10.46 29.55 -9.03
N ALA A 199 -10.67 29.66 -10.35
CA ALA A 199 -9.95 30.64 -11.17
C ALA A 199 -10.23 32.10 -10.75
N GLU A 200 -11.46 32.43 -10.37
CA GLU A 200 -11.84 33.76 -9.87
C GLU A 200 -11.22 34.07 -8.50
N ARG A 201 -11.19 33.09 -7.59
CA ARG A 201 -10.54 33.21 -6.27
C ARG A 201 -9.02 33.34 -6.40
N LEU A 202 -8.42 32.57 -7.30
CA LEU A 202 -7.01 32.63 -7.65
C LEU A 202 -6.65 34.02 -8.21
N GLY A 203 -7.46 34.58 -9.11
CA GLY A 203 -7.27 35.93 -9.66
C GLY A 203 -7.33 37.04 -8.60
N ARG A 204 -8.01 36.81 -7.48
CA ARG A 204 -8.05 37.71 -6.31
C ARG A 204 -6.87 37.48 -5.34
N GLY A 205 -6.06 36.45 -5.55
CA GLY A 205 -4.92 36.11 -4.69
C GLY A 205 -5.33 35.57 -3.32
N GLU A 206 -6.51 34.93 -3.23
CA GLU A 206 -6.95 34.25 -2.00
C GLU A 206 -5.97 33.12 -1.63
N ASP A 207 -5.50 33.13 -0.39
CA ASP A 207 -4.45 32.23 0.10
C ASP A 207 -4.76 30.74 -0.15
N GLU A 208 -5.94 30.32 0.24
CA GLU A 208 -6.43 28.97 0.00
C GLU A 208 -6.48 28.59 -1.48
N ALA A 209 -7.01 29.46 -2.35
CA ALA A 209 -7.12 29.17 -3.78
C ALA A 209 -5.75 29.12 -4.45
N VAL A 210 -4.81 29.96 -4.01
CA VAL A 210 -3.41 29.94 -4.43
C VAL A 210 -2.75 28.62 -4.02
N ARG A 211 -2.92 28.19 -2.76
CA ARG A 211 -2.36 26.93 -2.26
C ARG A 211 -2.99 25.71 -2.94
N GLU A 212 -4.30 25.69 -3.13
CA GLU A 212 -5.01 24.63 -3.85
C GLU A 212 -4.49 24.51 -5.29
N TYR A 213 -4.39 25.63 -6.01
CA TYR A 213 -3.90 25.67 -7.37
C TYR A 213 -2.45 25.17 -7.49
N PHE A 214 -1.51 25.72 -6.72
CA PHE A 214 -0.11 25.32 -6.82
C PHE A 214 0.17 23.92 -6.25
N SER A 215 -0.65 23.44 -5.30
CA SER A 215 -0.64 22.03 -4.91
C SER A 215 -1.03 21.15 -6.10
N ALA A 216 -2.11 21.49 -6.82
CA ALA A 216 -2.55 20.74 -8.00
C ALA A 216 -1.52 20.76 -9.13
N VAL A 217 -0.82 21.89 -9.35
CA VAL A 217 0.30 21.99 -10.31
C VAL A 217 1.37 20.94 -9.99
N LEU A 218 1.76 20.85 -8.72
CA LEU A 218 2.83 19.97 -8.27
C LEU A 218 2.42 18.50 -8.24
N TYR A 219 1.20 18.19 -7.79
CA TYR A 219 0.65 16.82 -7.81
C TYR A 219 0.31 16.33 -9.21
N GLY A 220 -0.01 17.22 -10.15
CA GLY A 220 -0.21 16.91 -11.56
C GLY A 220 1.08 16.53 -12.31
N SER A 221 2.25 16.71 -11.68
CA SER A 221 3.55 16.32 -12.22
C SER A 221 3.79 14.83 -11.98
N THR A 222 3.42 13.98 -12.94
CA THR A 222 3.46 12.50 -12.81
C THR A 222 4.78 11.86 -13.22
N ASP A 223 5.71 12.61 -13.81
CA ASP A 223 6.93 12.06 -14.45
C ASP A 223 8.15 12.15 -13.54
N TRP A 224 7.96 11.88 -12.24
CA TRP A 224 9.07 11.72 -11.31
C TRP A 224 9.58 10.26 -11.36
N PRO A 225 10.89 10.02 -11.45
CA PRO A 225 11.43 8.67 -11.42
C PRO A 225 11.06 7.93 -10.13
N GLU A 226 11.08 6.60 -10.18
CA GLU A 226 10.84 5.76 -8.99
C GLU A 226 11.73 6.19 -7.80
N GLY A 227 11.24 6.12 -6.56
CA GLY A 227 12.01 6.51 -5.37
C GLY A 227 12.02 8.00 -5.06
N PHE A 228 11.28 8.82 -5.80
CA PHE A 228 11.01 10.22 -5.43
C PHE A 228 9.79 10.30 -4.50
N PRO A 229 9.90 10.98 -3.35
CA PRO A 229 8.76 11.22 -2.47
C PRO A 229 7.85 12.32 -3.02
N HIS A 230 6.60 12.34 -2.55
CA HIS A 230 5.53 13.21 -3.06
C HIS A 230 4.94 14.14 -1.98
N ARG A 231 5.65 14.30 -0.86
CA ARG A 231 5.19 15.13 0.26
C ARG A 231 5.61 16.58 0.02
N ILE A 232 4.62 17.46 0.09
CA ILE A 232 4.78 18.90 -0.12
C ILE A 232 3.99 19.65 0.95
N THR A 233 4.55 20.79 1.39
CA THR A 233 3.88 21.73 2.29
C THR A 233 4.03 23.12 1.72
N LEU A 234 2.93 23.88 1.61
CA LEU A 234 2.87 25.14 0.88
C LEU A 234 2.23 26.24 1.74
N ALA A 235 2.81 27.43 1.72
CA ALA A 235 2.22 28.65 2.28
C ALA A 235 2.29 29.80 1.28
N TRP A 236 1.30 30.68 1.29
CA TRP A 236 1.26 31.86 0.42
C TRP A 236 1.36 33.15 1.23
N ASP A 237 2.36 33.98 0.93
CA ASP A 237 2.45 35.34 1.44
C ASP A 237 1.88 36.32 0.41
N MET A 238 0.66 36.81 0.68
CA MET A 238 0.02 37.81 -0.17
C MET A 238 0.76 39.15 -0.20
N THR A 239 1.47 39.52 0.87
CA THR A 239 2.16 40.82 0.98
C THR A 239 3.35 40.89 0.04
N ASP A 240 4.18 39.84 0.08
CA ASP A 240 5.41 39.75 -0.72
C ASP A 240 5.18 38.99 -2.04
N ARG A 241 3.93 38.59 -2.32
CA ARG A 241 3.53 37.75 -3.45
C ARG A 241 4.46 36.55 -3.64
N GLN A 242 4.76 35.90 -2.50
CA GLN A 242 5.77 34.86 -2.38
C GLN A 242 5.12 33.53 -2.00
N LEU A 243 5.39 32.50 -2.79
CA LEU A 243 5.04 31.12 -2.42
C LEU A 243 6.19 30.49 -1.65
N VAL A 244 5.91 29.94 -0.47
CA VAL A 244 6.89 29.23 0.37
C VAL A 244 6.57 27.75 0.34
N LEU A 245 7.51 26.94 -0.14
CA LEU A 245 7.37 25.52 -0.38
C LEU A 245 8.41 24.74 0.43
N GLU A 246 7.94 23.72 1.14
CA GLU A 246 8.76 22.62 1.64
C GLU A 246 8.47 21.38 0.81
N TRP A 247 9.51 20.81 0.21
CA TRP A 247 9.41 19.68 -0.71
C TRP A 247 10.30 18.53 -0.23
N GLU A 248 9.75 17.32 -0.13
CA GLU A 248 10.53 16.12 0.18
C GLU A 248 11.29 15.65 -1.08
N LEU A 249 12.62 15.57 -0.99
CA LEU A 249 13.53 15.14 -2.03
C LEU A 249 14.01 13.70 -1.77
N PRO A 250 14.43 12.96 -2.81
CA PRO A 250 14.89 11.58 -2.65
C PRO A 250 16.18 11.48 -1.83
N GLY A 251 16.35 10.35 -1.16
CA GLY A 251 17.57 9.97 -0.45
C GLY A 251 18.73 9.62 -1.38
N PHE A 252 19.91 9.35 -0.81
CA PHE A 252 21.14 9.03 -1.55
C PHE A 252 21.08 7.65 -2.26
N ASP A 253 20.16 6.80 -1.85
CA ASP A 253 19.84 5.49 -2.42
C ASP A 253 19.23 5.58 -3.83
N VAL A 254 18.64 6.72 -4.20
CA VAL A 254 18.08 6.95 -5.55
C VAL A 254 19.12 6.77 -6.65
N VAL A 255 20.40 7.04 -6.35
CA VAL A 255 21.53 6.82 -7.25
C VAL A 255 22.08 5.41 -7.02
N PRO A 256 22.04 4.52 -8.04
CA PRO A 256 22.50 3.15 -7.89
C PRO A 256 23.93 3.07 -7.36
N GLU A 257 24.15 2.17 -6.39
CA GLU A 257 25.46 1.92 -5.81
C GLU A 257 26.41 1.25 -6.81
N HIS A 258 25.86 0.45 -7.72
CA HIS A 258 26.61 -0.31 -8.71
C HIS A 258 26.60 0.43 -10.05
N GLY A 259 27.76 0.47 -10.72
CA GLY A 259 27.89 1.07 -12.05
C GLY A 259 27.68 0.06 -13.18
N ARG A 260 28.04 -1.21 -12.96
CA ARG A 260 27.87 -2.29 -13.94
C ARG A 260 27.87 -3.65 -13.26
N VAL A 261 27.42 -4.66 -13.97
CA VAL A 261 27.49 -6.07 -13.57
C VAL A 261 28.43 -6.81 -14.52
N ARG A 262 29.36 -7.60 -13.97
CA ARG A 262 30.31 -8.41 -14.76
C ARG A 262 30.08 -9.89 -14.49
N TYR A 263 30.02 -10.69 -15.53
CA TYR A 263 30.04 -12.14 -15.40
C TYR A 263 31.47 -12.66 -15.11
N VAL A 264 31.62 -13.40 -14.02
CA VAL A 264 32.88 -14.02 -13.58
C VAL A 264 32.86 -15.49 -13.99
N LYS A 265 33.60 -15.81 -15.07
CA LYS A 265 33.61 -17.15 -15.70
C LYS A 265 34.12 -18.26 -14.79
N THR A 266 35.01 -17.94 -13.84
CA THR A 266 35.61 -18.94 -12.94
C THR A 266 34.63 -19.45 -11.89
N ASP A 267 33.71 -18.58 -11.46
CA ASP A 267 32.80 -18.83 -10.34
C ASP A 267 31.33 -18.95 -10.81
N ASP A 268 31.09 -18.90 -12.12
CA ASP A 268 29.77 -18.85 -12.76
C ASP A 268 28.76 -17.89 -12.09
N ARG A 269 29.24 -16.69 -11.72
CA ARG A 269 28.42 -15.71 -11.00
C ARG A 269 28.46 -14.33 -11.63
N GLN A 270 27.38 -13.60 -11.40
CA GLN A 270 27.31 -12.18 -11.70
C GLN A 270 27.89 -11.40 -10.51
N ALA A 271 28.93 -10.61 -10.77
CA ALA A 271 29.58 -9.77 -9.77
C ALA A 271 29.25 -8.29 -10.04
N PRO A 272 28.54 -7.60 -9.14
CA PRO A 272 28.31 -6.18 -9.28
C PRO A 272 29.63 -5.41 -9.04
N VAL A 273 29.87 -4.40 -9.87
CA VAL A 273 31.02 -3.50 -9.75
C VAL A 273 30.50 -2.17 -9.22
N ALA A 274 30.96 -1.80 -8.02
CA ALA A 274 30.59 -0.55 -7.38
C ALA A 274 30.93 0.66 -8.26
N ARG A 275 30.03 1.64 -8.29
CA ARG A 275 30.27 2.93 -8.92
C ARG A 275 31.29 3.72 -8.08
N PRO A 276 32.23 4.46 -8.71
CA PRO A 276 33.11 5.37 -7.99
C PRO A 276 32.32 6.30 -7.04
N ALA A 277 32.72 6.35 -5.77
CA ALA A 277 32.00 7.14 -4.76
C ALA A 277 31.92 8.63 -5.12
N ALA A 278 32.95 9.19 -5.75
CA ALA A 278 32.97 10.58 -6.21
C ALA A 278 31.91 10.83 -7.31
N GLU A 279 31.74 9.88 -8.22
CA GLU A 279 30.74 9.96 -9.28
C GLU A 279 29.33 9.87 -8.71
N ARG A 280 29.06 8.92 -7.80
CA ARG A 280 27.76 8.76 -7.16
C ARG A 280 27.34 10.01 -6.37
N LYS A 281 28.27 10.63 -5.64
CA LYS A 281 28.05 11.90 -4.92
C LYS A 281 27.74 13.05 -5.87
N ARG A 282 28.49 13.16 -6.97
CA ARG A 282 28.25 14.18 -8.00
C ARG A 282 26.85 14.04 -8.59
N ILE A 283 26.47 12.83 -9.03
CA ILE A 283 25.14 12.56 -9.60
C ILE A 283 24.05 12.94 -8.59
N TYR A 284 24.18 12.53 -7.32
CA TYR A 284 23.16 12.86 -6.31
C TYR A 284 23.00 14.36 -6.09
N ARG A 285 24.12 15.09 -5.97
CA ARG A 285 24.09 16.55 -5.82
C ARG A 285 23.44 17.23 -7.02
N GLU A 286 23.71 16.76 -8.24
CA GLU A 286 23.03 17.29 -9.43
C GLU A 286 21.54 16.91 -9.49
N VAL A 287 21.14 15.71 -9.03
CA VAL A 287 19.73 15.32 -8.93
C VAL A 287 18.95 16.28 -8.05
N LEU A 288 19.45 16.60 -6.86
CA LEU A 288 18.79 17.56 -5.96
C LEU A 288 18.61 18.93 -6.62
N ALA A 289 19.64 19.42 -7.32
CA ALA A 289 19.57 20.70 -8.03
C ALA A 289 18.58 20.66 -9.20
N ARG A 290 18.59 19.60 -10.02
CA ARG A 290 17.64 19.43 -11.14
C ARG A 290 16.19 19.36 -10.65
N SER A 291 15.92 18.68 -9.54
CA SER A 291 14.59 18.60 -8.95
C SER A 291 14.06 19.96 -8.52
N VAL A 292 14.88 20.73 -7.81
CA VAL A 292 14.49 22.08 -7.35
C VAL A 292 14.26 23.03 -8.51
N LEU A 293 15.15 23.03 -9.51
CA LEU A 293 14.97 23.87 -10.70
C LEU A 293 13.73 23.47 -11.51
N ARG A 294 13.44 22.18 -11.62
CA ARG A 294 12.23 21.67 -12.28
C ARG A 294 10.97 22.15 -11.57
N VAL A 295 10.93 22.06 -10.24
CA VAL A 295 9.78 22.54 -9.44
C VAL A 295 9.57 24.04 -9.60
N LEU A 296 10.64 24.84 -9.51
CA LEU A 296 10.56 26.29 -9.72
C LEU A 296 10.01 26.63 -11.11
N ASP A 297 10.50 25.95 -12.14
CA ASP A 297 10.04 26.12 -13.51
C ASP A 297 8.56 25.72 -13.70
N GLU A 298 8.13 24.59 -13.13
CA GLU A 298 6.73 24.16 -13.16
C GLU A 298 5.80 25.20 -12.51
N LEU A 299 6.18 25.74 -11.35
CA LEU A 299 5.41 26.78 -10.64
C LEU A 299 5.33 28.09 -11.43
N PHE A 300 6.48 28.59 -11.92
CA PHE A 300 6.52 29.86 -12.66
C PHE A 300 5.79 29.78 -14.01
N ARG A 301 5.83 28.64 -14.70
CA ARG A 301 5.11 28.40 -15.96
C ARG A 301 3.61 28.19 -15.75
N ALA A 302 3.20 27.56 -14.65
CA ALA A 302 1.78 27.38 -14.33
C ALA A 302 1.10 28.71 -13.99
N ASP A 303 1.80 29.64 -13.35
CA ASP A 303 1.27 30.97 -13.02
C ASP A 303 1.12 31.88 -14.25
N GLN A 304 0.04 31.66 -15.00
CA GLN A 304 -0.35 32.46 -16.15
C GLN A 304 -0.93 33.84 -15.76
N GLY A 305 -1.43 33.96 -14.52
CA GLY A 305 -1.98 35.21 -13.97
C GLY A 305 -0.92 36.17 -13.44
N GLY A 306 0.34 35.74 -13.35
CA GLY A 306 1.44 36.53 -12.82
C GLY A 306 1.32 36.83 -11.33
N LEU A 307 0.70 35.93 -10.56
CA LEU A 307 0.52 36.07 -9.11
C LEU A 307 1.83 36.04 -8.35
N LEU A 308 2.76 35.15 -8.73
CA LEU A 308 4.03 34.90 -8.05
C LEU A 308 5.10 35.91 -8.47
N ASP A 309 5.57 36.72 -7.52
CA ASP A 309 6.77 37.55 -7.70
C ASP A 309 8.03 36.75 -7.34
N SER A 310 7.92 35.84 -6.36
CA SER A 310 9.02 34.94 -5.98
C SER A 310 8.53 33.61 -5.40
N VAL A 311 9.43 32.61 -5.37
CA VAL A 311 9.21 31.31 -4.74
C VAL A 311 10.40 31.01 -3.82
N ALA A 312 10.11 30.74 -2.55
CA ALA A 312 11.07 30.18 -1.60
C ALA A 312 10.84 28.67 -1.49
N LEU A 313 11.87 27.87 -1.77
CA LEU A 313 11.78 26.41 -1.81
C LEU A 313 12.86 25.80 -0.90
N ASN A 314 12.42 24.99 0.05
CA ASN A 314 13.27 24.18 0.91
C ASN A 314 13.12 22.68 0.56
N GLY A 315 14.21 22.04 0.16
CA GLY A 315 14.28 20.63 -0.16
C GLY A 315 14.72 19.80 1.05
N LEU A 316 13.80 19.02 1.61
CA LEU A 316 14.03 18.15 2.76
C LEU A 316 14.34 16.73 2.31
N VAL A 317 15.32 16.08 2.93
CA VAL A 317 15.56 14.65 2.76
C VAL A 317 15.39 13.96 4.10
N GLN A 318 14.55 12.92 4.13
CA GLN A 318 14.40 12.05 5.28
C GLN A 318 15.59 11.10 5.35
N GLY A 319 16.13 10.91 6.56
CA GLY A 319 17.12 9.86 6.77
C GLY A 319 17.49 9.69 8.23
N VAL A 320 18.17 8.58 8.51
CA VAL A 320 18.67 8.26 9.83
C VAL A 320 19.89 9.11 10.13
N ASP A 321 19.83 9.89 11.20
CA ASP A 321 20.99 10.62 11.70
C ASP A 321 22.04 9.66 12.27
N PRO A 322 23.26 9.60 11.72
CA PRO A 322 24.31 8.73 12.24
C PRO A 322 24.70 9.03 13.69
N ALA A 323 24.49 10.27 14.17
CA ALA A 323 24.82 10.68 15.53
C ALA A 323 23.75 10.29 16.56
N THR A 324 22.48 10.21 16.17
CA THR A 324 21.35 9.97 17.10
C THR A 324 20.59 8.68 16.83
N GLY A 325 20.78 8.04 15.67
CA GLY A 325 20.07 6.83 15.24
C GLY A 325 18.58 7.02 14.96
N ARG A 326 18.09 8.27 14.99
CA ARG A 326 16.67 8.62 14.76
C ARG A 326 16.47 9.10 13.33
N GLU A 327 15.31 8.80 12.76
CA GLU A 327 14.88 9.39 11.49
C GLU A 327 14.52 10.86 11.72
N ALA A 328 15.09 11.74 10.90
CA ALA A 328 14.77 13.15 10.88
C ALA A 328 14.90 13.72 9.46
N GLY A 329 13.99 14.63 9.12
CA GLY A 329 14.07 15.41 7.88
C GLY A 329 15.11 16.51 8.00
N ARG A 330 16.03 16.60 7.04
CA ARG A 330 17.04 17.68 6.99
C ARG A 330 16.94 18.46 5.70
N VAL A 331 17.05 19.79 5.81
CA VAL A 331 17.05 20.66 4.64
C VAL A 331 18.43 20.56 3.97
N LEU A 332 18.46 20.00 2.77
CA LEU A 332 19.70 19.86 1.98
C LEU A 332 19.80 20.87 0.85
N VAL A 333 18.66 21.46 0.46
CA VAL A 333 18.58 22.51 -0.55
C VAL A 333 17.67 23.61 -0.05
N ALA A 334 18.04 24.87 -0.27
CA ALA A 334 17.19 26.00 0.03
C ALA A 334 17.42 27.10 -1.01
N VAL A 335 16.38 27.67 -1.60
CA VAL A 335 16.52 28.73 -2.61
C VAL A 335 15.33 29.69 -2.56
N THR A 336 15.58 30.97 -2.76
CA THR A 336 14.53 31.96 -3.03
C THR A 336 14.76 32.57 -4.40
N ALA A 337 13.92 32.22 -5.37
CA ALA A 337 14.03 32.70 -6.74
C ALA A 337 12.93 33.72 -7.03
N SER A 338 13.29 34.89 -7.57
CA SER A 338 12.29 35.81 -8.12
C SER A 338 11.94 35.43 -9.55
N ARG A 339 10.69 35.70 -9.97
CA ARG A 339 10.23 35.46 -11.34
C ARG A 339 11.13 36.13 -12.37
N ALA A 340 11.56 37.37 -12.10
CA ALA A 340 12.41 38.15 -12.99
C ALA A 340 13.81 37.53 -13.14
N ALA A 341 14.45 37.13 -12.02
CA ALA A 341 15.77 36.50 -12.06
C ALA A 341 15.72 35.12 -12.72
N PHE A 342 14.69 34.33 -12.41
CA PHE A 342 14.53 32.98 -12.95
C PHE A 342 14.19 33.00 -14.45
N GLY A 343 13.29 33.87 -14.89
CA GLY A 343 12.87 33.99 -16.29
C GLY A 343 13.98 34.47 -17.25
N ALA A 344 15.06 35.06 -16.72
CA ALA A 344 16.23 35.44 -17.52
C ALA A 344 17.16 34.25 -17.84
N ILE A 345 16.93 33.07 -17.23
CA ILE A 345 17.80 31.90 -17.34
C ILE A 345 17.29 30.95 -18.43
N ALA A 346 18.18 30.57 -19.34
CA ALA A 346 17.92 29.50 -20.31
C ALA A 346 18.20 28.12 -19.68
N LEU A 347 17.21 27.59 -18.94
CA LEU A 347 17.34 26.34 -18.15
C LEU A 347 17.72 25.10 -18.96
N ASP A 348 17.52 25.09 -20.28
CA ASP A 348 17.92 24.00 -21.17
C ASP A 348 19.44 23.89 -21.35
N ARG A 349 20.21 24.92 -20.96
CA ARG A 349 21.66 25.02 -21.21
C ARG A 349 22.50 25.24 -19.95
N VAL A 350 21.91 25.19 -18.77
CA VAL A 350 22.61 25.46 -17.52
C VAL A 350 23.23 24.21 -16.90
N ALA A 351 24.34 24.40 -16.19
CA ALA A 351 24.77 23.45 -15.18
C ALA A 351 23.85 23.59 -13.94
N PRO A 352 23.07 22.57 -13.55
CA PRO A 352 22.01 22.72 -12.55
C PRO A 352 22.48 23.25 -11.18
N VAL A 353 23.65 22.77 -10.72
CA VAL A 353 24.21 23.19 -9.43
C VAL A 353 24.65 24.65 -9.46
N GLU A 354 25.38 25.06 -10.50
CA GLU A 354 25.86 26.44 -10.66
C GLU A 354 24.69 27.41 -10.87
N CYS A 355 23.66 26.98 -11.60
CA CYS A 355 22.42 27.75 -11.79
C CYS A 355 21.71 27.99 -10.48
N LEU A 356 21.54 26.94 -9.66
CA LEU A 356 20.89 27.03 -8.36
C LEU A 356 21.66 27.97 -7.43
N GLU A 357 22.98 27.86 -7.38
CA GLU A 357 23.84 28.76 -6.58
C GLU A 357 23.81 30.20 -7.09
N GLY A 358 23.78 30.40 -8.42
CA GLY A 358 23.65 31.71 -9.05
C GLY A 358 22.32 32.42 -8.76
N LEU A 359 21.26 31.66 -8.49
CA LEU A 359 19.96 32.16 -8.00
C LEU A 359 19.98 32.52 -6.50
N GLY A 360 21.13 32.41 -5.83
CA GLY A 360 21.25 32.58 -4.37
C GLY A 360 20.86 31.33 -3.58
N GLY A 361 20.66 30.19 -4.26
CA GLY A 361 20.35 28.92 -3.63
C GLY A 361 21.55 28.33 -2.88
N ARG A 362 21.27 27.61 -1.80
CA ARG A 362 22.21 26.86 -0.98
C ARG A 362 21.97 25.38 -1.19
N LEU A 363 23.01 24.67 -1.61
CA LEU A 363 23.00 23.22 -1.76
C LEU A 363 24.05 22.60 -0.84
N SER A 364 23.65 21.59 -0.08
CA SER A 364 24.52 20.88 0.85
C SER A 364 25.82 20.45 0.16
N PRO A 365 27.00 20.69 0.78
CA PRO A 365 28.28 20.25 0.24
C PRO A 365 28.47 18.73 0.36
N ARG A 366 27.73 18.08 1.26
CA ARG A 366 27.76 16.62 1.51
C ARG A 366 26.35 16.09 1.74
N PRO A 367 25.49 16.11 0.71
CA PRO A 367 24.10 15.69 0.84
C PRO A 367 24.00 14.20 1.18
N GLU A 368 24.97 13.38 0.79
CA GLU A 368 25.04 11.95 1.12
C GLU A 368 25.23 11.66 2.61
N ARG A 369 25.59 12.68 3.40
CA ARG A 369 25.70 12.62 4.87
C ARG A 369 24.64 13.45 5.57
N LEU A 370 23.62 13.88 4.82
CA LEU A 370 22.56 14.77 5.29
C LEU A 370 23.12 16.05 5.96
N ALA A 371 24.21 16.61 5.43
CA ALA A 371 24.77 17.84 5.96
C ALA A 371 23.80 19.00 5.70
N GLU A 372 23.20 19.52 6.77
CA GLU A 372 22.10 20.49 6.69
C GLU A 372 22.58 21.87 6.18
N VAL A 373 21.73 22.51 5.38
CA VAL A 373 21.87 23.93 5.02
C VAL A 373 20.81 24.75 5.72
N ARG A 374 21.11 26.02 5.95
CA ARG A 374 20.13 26.95 6.52
C ARG A 374 18.92 27.06 5.58
N ALA A 375 17.75 26.63 6.06
CA ALA A 375 16.48 26.83 5.39
C ALA A 375 16.27 28.31 5.07
N GLU A 376 15.58 28.60 3.97
CA GLU A 376 14.97 29.92 3.80
C GLU A 376 13.77 30.05 4.74
N ARG A 377 12.81 30.90 4.36
CA ARG A 377 11.54 30.99 5.05
C ARG A 377 10.81 29.64 5.00
N ARG A 378 10.22 29.21 6.11
CA ARG A 378 9.39 28.00 6.16
C ARG A 378 7.89 28.33 6.03
N PRO A 379 7.05 27.41 5.55
CA PRO A 379 5.61 27.62 5.45
C PRO A 379 4.98 28.09 6.76
N GLN A 380 5.42 27.55 7.91
CA GLN A 380 4.89 27.92 9.23
C GLN A 380 5.25 29.36 9.66
N GLU A 381 6.21 30.00 9.00
CA GLU A 381 6.68 31.37 9.28
C GLU A 381 5.96 32.42 8.41
N VAL A 382 5.13 31.99 7.46
CA VAL A 382 4.29 32.87 6.66
C VAL A 382 3.11 33.34 7.53
N GLY A 383 2.89 34.66 7.61
CA GLY A 383 1.91 35.27 8.53
C GLY A 383 2.41 35.56 9.95
N ALA A 384 3.55 34.98 10.38
CA ALA A 384 4.14 35.16 11.71
C ALA A 384 5.02 36.43 11.84
N ARG A 385 4.56 37.58 11.33
CA ARG A 385 5.31 38.84 11.49
C ARG A 385 5.21 39.28 12.95
N VAL A 386 6.35 39.31 13.65
CA VAL A 386 6.55 39.66 15.07
C VAL A 386 5.63 40.81 15.52
N LEU A 387 4.53 40.45 16.18
CA LEU A 387 3.85 41.32 17.13
C LEU A 387 4.45 41.01 18.49
N GLY A 388 5.20 41.97 19.03
CA GLY A 388 5.41 42.03 20.46
C GLY A 388 4.05 42.14 21.16
N HIS A 389 3.98 41.49 22.32
CA HIS A 389 2.88 41.41 23.29
C HIS A 389 2.06 40.11 23.24
N GLY A 390 2.19 39.34 24.32
CA GLY A 390 1.39 38.16 24.58
C GLY A 390 -0.09 38.48 24.75
N GLY A 391 -0.91 37.47 24.47
CA GLY A 391 -2.34 37.47 24.69
C GLY A 391 -3.05 36.40 23.88
N ASP A 392 -3.13 35.19 24.44
CA ASP A 392 -4.06 34.08 24.19
C ASP A 392 -4.39 33.66 22.75
N ASP A 393 -3.54 32.80 22.18
CA ASP A 393 -4.00 31.79 21.20
C ASP A 393 -4.80 30.68 21.93
N PRO A 394 -5.97 30.27 21.41
CA PRO A 394 -6.79 29.23 22.03
C PRO A 394 -6.05 27.89 22.01
N ASP A 395 -5.94 27.25 23.18
CA ASP A 395 -5.34 25.92 23.31
C ASP A 395 -6.35 24.86 22.86
N LEU A 396 -6.03 24.16 21.77
CA LEU A 396 -6.85 23.11 21.17
C LEU A 396 -7.14 21.96 22.14
N PHE A 397 -6.39 21.82 23.24
CA PHE A 397 -6.66 20.85 24.31
C PHE A 397 -7.73 21.28 25.32
N THR A 398 -8.12 22.55 25.33
CA THR A 398 -8.99 23.16 26.35
C THR A 398 -10.23 23.85 25.79
N MET A 399 -10.30 24.08 24.48
CA MET A 399 -11.46 24.70 23.84
C MET A 399 -12.72 23.81 23.93
N ASP A 400 -13.90 24.39 23.73
CA ASP A 400 -15.16 23.65 23.76
C ASP A 400 -15.25 22.64 22.57
N PRO A 401 -15.83 21.42 22.75
CA PRO A 401 -15.95 20.43 21.66
C PRO A 401 -16.67 20.97 20.43
N ILE A 402 -17.71 21.78 20.62
CA ILE A 402 -18.49 22.37 19.53
C ILE A 402 -17.63 23.44 18.82
N ALA A 403 -16.89 24.24 19.58
CA ALA A 403 -15.94 25.21 19.01
C ALA A 403 -14.80 24.54 18.24
N PHE A 404 -14.38 23.33 18.64
CA PHE A 404 -13.36 22.56 17.90
C PHE A 404 -13.92 22.00 16.59
N GLU A 405 -15.14 21.45 16.60
CA GLU A 405 -15.84 21.01 15.38
C GLU A 405 -16.08 22.17 14.41
N GLU A 406 -16.42 23.35 14.94
CA GLU A 406 -16.63 24.57 14.15
C GLU A 406 -15.31 25.11 13.56
N LEU A 407 -14.20 25.02 14.30
CA LEU A 407 -12.85 25.33 13.79
C LEU A 407 -12.42 24.36 12.68
N ILE A 408 -12.69 23.05 12.82
CA ILE A 408 -12.45 22.08 11.74
C ILE A 408 -13.34 22.38 10.54
N ALA A 409 -14.61 22.74 10.76
CA ALA A 409 -15.49 23.13 9.66
C ALA A 409 -14.99 24.40 8.94
N GLU A 410 -14.48 25.39 9.67
CA GLU A 410 -13.82 26.57 9.10
C GLU A 410 -12.53 26.21 8.34
N LEU A 411 -11.71 25.30 8.87
CA LEU A 411 -10.51 24.80 8.18
C LEU A 411 -10.83 24.19 6.82
N PHE A 412 -11.88 23.35 6.74
CA PHE A 412 -12.28 22.72 5.48
C PHE A 412 -13.05 23.68 4.55
N ARG A 413 -13.82 24.65 5.07
CA ARG A 413 -14.37 25.75 4.24
C ARG A 413 -13.25 26.59 3.63
N ALA A 414 -12.24 26.87 4.44
CA ALA A 414 -11.00 27.49 4.04
C ALA A 414 -10.08 26.53 3.25
N ARG A 415 -10.53 25.35 2.82
CA ARG A 415 -9.81 24.49 1.83
C ARG A 415 -10.64 24.17 0.59
N GLY A 416 -11.77 24.84 0.41
CA GLY A 416 -12.54 24.87 -0.82
C GLY A 416 -13.77 23.99 -0.72
N TYR A 417 -13.93 23.28 0.39
CA TYR A 417 -15.01 22.33 0.61
C TYR A 417 -16.31 23.06 0.97
N ARG A 418 -17.43 22.61 0.41
CA ARG A 418 -18.75 23.05 0.89
C ARG A 418 -19.07 22.27 2.16
N VAL A 419 -18.94 22.92 3.31
CA VAL A 419 -19.09 22.27 4.61
C VAL A 419 -20.44 22.57 5.27
N ALA A 420 -21.19 21.51 5.58
CA ALA A 420 -22.38 21.55 6.42
C ALA A 420 -22.06 20.93 7.78
N THR A 421 -22.28 21.69 8.86
CA THR A 421 -22.17 21.18 10.24
C THR A 421 -23.44 20.42 10.58
N THR A 422 -23.32 19.16 11.02
CA THR A 422 -24.46 18.33 11.40
C THR A 422 -24.95 18.74 12.79
N ALA A 423 -26.14 19.35 12.88
CA ALA A 423 -26.70 19.74 14.17
C ALA A 423 -27.17 18.50 14.95
N ARG A 424 -26.43 18.19 16.02
CA ARG A 424 -26.75 17.31 17.18
C ARG A 424 -27.69 16.11 16.95
N SER A 425 -27.13 14.94 17.27
CA SER A 425 -27.78 13.75 17.82
C SER A 425 -28.64 12.94 16.84
N GLY A 426 -27.97 12.13 16.01
CA GLY A 426 -28.65 11.05 15.29
C GLY A 426 -27.76 10.30 14.30
N ASP A 427 -26.77 10.98 13.72
CA ASP A 427 -25.95 10.38 12.66
C ASP A 427 -24.66 9.79 13.23
N GLU A 428 -24.54 8.49 13.03
CA GLU A 428 -23.46 7.52 13.33
C GLU A 428 -22.01 8.06 13.17
N GLY A 429 -21.59 8.95 14.08
CA GLY A 429 -20.18 9.31 14.29
C GLY A 429 -19.56 10.32 13.33
N VAL A 430 -20.37 11.09 12.57
CA VAL A 430 -19.88 12.16 11.68
C VAL A 430 -20.00 13.53 12.35
N ASP A 431 -18.87 14.20 12.52
CA ASP A 431 -18.81 15.51 13.19
C ASP A 431 -18.93 16.66 12.18
N VAL A 432 -18.37 16.49 10.97
CA VAL A 432 -18.45 17.46 9.87
C VAL A 432 -18.63 16.74 8.53
N VAL A 433 -19.58 17.20 7.69
CA VAL A 433 -19.71 16.73 6.31
C VAL A 433 -19.20 17.82 5.37
N ALA A 434 -18.16 17.49 4.63
CA ALA A 434 -17.57 18.34 3.61
C ALA A 434 -17.89 17.75 2.23
N ILE A 435 -18.35 18.57 1.30
CA ILE A 435 -18.48 18.15 -0.09
C ILE A 435 -17.29 18.74 -0.81
N ASP A 436 -16.39 17.87 -1.27
CA ASP A 436 -15.37 18.29 -2.21
C ASP A 436 -16.11 18.75 -3.45
N PRO A 437 -15.97 20.04 -3.80
CA PRO A 437 -16.58 20.50 -5.00
C PRO A 437 -16.06 19.59 -6.13
N ASP A 438 -14.80 19.21 -6.32
CA ASP A 438 -14.31 18.58 -7.56
C ASP A 438 -15.28 17.57 -8.30
N PRO A 439 -15.48 17.70 -9.61
CA PRO A 439 -16.32 16.84 -10.47
C PRO A 439 -15.84 15.44 -10.85
N VAL A 440 -14.53 15.25 -10.83
CA VAL A 440 -13.86 14.08 -11.38
C VAL A 440 -13.37 13.24 -10.22
N THR A 441 -12.92 13.89 -9.14
CA THR A 441 -12.44 13.23 -7.92
C THR A 441 -13.22 13.63 -6.67
N GLY A 442 -14.03 14.67 -6.75
CA GLY A 442 -14.78 15.18 -5.60
C GLY A 442 -16.15 14.53 -5.44
N GLY A 443 -16.80 14.89 -4.34
CA GLY A 443 -17.89 14.11 -3.75
C GLY A 443 -17.95 14.28 -2.24
N LYS A 444 -18.84 13.53 -1.61
CA LYS A 444 -19.10 13.65 -0.17
C LYS A 444 -17.90 13.10 0.63
N ILE A 445 -17.39 13.92 1.53
CA ILE A 445 -16.33 13.59 2.50
C ILE A 445 -16.93 13.67 3.90
N VAL A 446 -16.72 12.61 4.68
CA VAL A 446 -17.09 12.59 6.10
C VAL A 446 -15.86 12.87 6.93
N ILE A 447 -15.96 13.82 7.83
CA ILE A 447 -14.87 14.26 8.68
C ILE A 447 -15.28 13.98 10.12
N GLN A 448 -14.43 13.25 10.81
CA GLN A 448 -14.61 12.94 12.21
C GLN A 448 -13.50 13.65 12.98
N ALA A 449 -13.87 14.53 13.91
CA ALA A 449 -12.98 15.33 14.72
C ALA A 449 -12.96 14.76 16.14
N LYS A 450 -11.86 14.12 16.52
CA LYS A 450 -11.69 13.56 17.86
C LYS A 450 -10.61 14.29 18.63
N ARG A 451 -11.02 15.06 19.62
CA ARG A 451 -10.10 15.76 20.53
C ARG A 451 -9.55 14.79 21.59
N TYR A 452 -8.36 14.25 21.33
CA TYR A 452 -7.67 13.33 22.23
C TYR A 452 -6.32 13.91 22.69
N ARG A 453 -5.88 13.52 23.90
CA ARG A 453 -4.57 13.88 24.46
C ARG A 453 -3.52 12.77 24.28
N SER A 454 -3.94 11.59 23.84
CA SER A 454 -3.13 10.38 23.65
C SER A 454 -3.36 9.79 22.25
N THR A 455 -2.41 8.96 21.79
CA THR A 455 -2.39 8.40 20.44
C THR A 455 -3.68 7.66 20.08
N VAL A 456 -4.27 8.00 18.95
CA VAL A 456 -5.53 7.43 18.47
C VAL A 456 -5.29 6.05 17.87
N SER A 457 -6.03 5.07 18.39
CA SER A 457 -5.93 3.67 17.99
C SER A 457 -6.45 3.43 16.56
N PRO A 458 -6.00 2.36 15.89
CA PRO A 458 -6.47 2.03 14.54
C PRO A 458 -7.97 1.76 14.45
N THR A 459 -8.64 1.47 15.57
CA THR A 459 -10.09 1.25 15.64
C THR A 459 -10.89 2.48 15.21
N ALA A 460 -10.52 3.68 15.63
CA ALA A 460 -11.20 4.92 15.20
C ALA A 460 -11.11 5.12 13.68
N VAL A 461 -10.03 4.63 13.07
CA VAL A 461 -9.86 4.65 11.60
C VAL A 461 -10.72 3.60 10.91
N ARG A 462 -10.95 2.44 11.55
CA ARG A 462 -11.84 1.39 11.04
C ARG A 462 -13.30 1.79 11.15
N ASP A 463 -13.67 2.45 12.25
CA ASP A 463 -15.01 2.99 12.46
C ASP A 463 -15.33 4.05 11.40
N LEU A 464 -14.35 4.92 11.08
CA LEU A 464 -14.48 5.87 9.98
C LEU A 464 -14.62 5.18 8.60
N ASP A 465 -13.95 4.05 8.33
CA ASP A 465 -14.17 3.24 7.09
C ASP A 465 -15.64 2.81 6.97
N SER A 466 -16.24 2.37 8.08
CA SER A 466 -17.66 2.00 8.13
C SER A 466 -18.58 3.21 7.92
N THR A 467 -18.28 4.34 8.56
CA THR A 467 -19.02 5.60 8.41
C THR A 467 -18.95 6.15 6.98
N VAL A 468 -17.79 6.05 6.31
CA VAL A 468 -17.61 6.43 4.90
C VAL A 468 -18.51 5.62 3.98
N ARG A 469 -18.55 4.29 4.17
CA ARG A 469 -19.38 3.39 3.37
C ARG A 469 -20.87 3.60 3.64
N HIS A 470 -21.26 3.82 4.89
CA HIS A 470 -22.64 4.05 5.28
C HIS A 470 -23.20 5.36 4.68
N HIS A 471 -22.42 6.43 4.70
CA HIS A 471 -22.84 7.73 4.18
C HIS A 471 -22.63 7.91 2.67
N GLY A 472 -22.14 6.88 1.96
CA GLY A 472 -21.80 6.94 0.54
C GLY A 472 -20.70 7.95 0.24
N ALA A 473 -19.81 8.19 1.21
CA ALA A 473 -18.72 9.15 1.07
C ALA A 473 -17.59 8.56 0.22
N ILE A 474 -16.99 9.40 -0.61
CA ILE A 474 -15.85 9.02 -1.44
C ILE A 474 -14.54 9.03 -0.64
N LYS A 475 -14.54 9.68 0.53
CA LYS A 475 -13.39 9.81 1.41
C LYS A 475 -13.80 10.06 2.86
N GLY A 476 -13.05 9.51 3.81
CA GLY A 476 -13.16 9.82 5.24
C GLY A 476 -11.91 10.49 5.76
N ILE A 477 -12.05 11.53 6.58
CA ILE A 477 -10.92 12.19 7.24
C ILE A 477 -11.09 12.10 8.75
N LEU A 478 -10.12 11.49 9.45
CA LEU A 478 -10.06 11.50 10.90
C LEU A 478 -9.08 12.57 11.35
N VAL A 479 -9.58 13.58 12.05
CA VAL A 479 -8.79 14.69 12.59
C VAL A 479 -8.65 14.51 14.09
N THR A 480 -7.45 14.64 14.63
CA THR A 480 -7.23 14.56 16.07
C THR A 480 -6.15 15.51 16.57
N THR A 481 -6.23 15.92 17.84
CA THR A 481 -5.22 16.75 18.52
C THR A 481 -4.00 15.95 19.02
N ALA A 482 -3.99 14.61 18.86
CA ALA A 482 -2.90 13.71 19.23
C ALA A 482 -2.26 13.02 18.01
N HIS A 483 -1.40 12.03 18.19
CA HIS A 483 -0.82 11.26 17.08
C HIS A 483 -1.67 10.05 16.69
N PHE A 484 -1.47 9.48 15.50
CA PHE A 484 -2.01 8.16 15.13
C PHE A 484 -0.93 7.08 15.29
N GLY A 485 -1.32 5.88 15.74
CA GLY A 485 -0.40 4.75 15.81
C GLY A 485 0.01 4.25 14.42
N ARG A 486 1.15 3.56 14.29
CA ARG A 486 1.64 2.99 13.02
C ARG A 486 0.59 2.10 12.32
N GLY A 487 -0.21 1.37 13.10
CA GLY A 487 -1.31 0.53 12.57
C GLY A 487 -2.44 1.31 11.92
N SER A 488 -2.62 2.59 12.25
CA SER A 488 -3.61 3.48 11.64
C SER A 488 -3.17 3.88 10.23
N TYR A 489 -1.88 4.18 10.03
CA TYR A 489 -1.30 4.48 8.71
C TYR A 489 -1.24 3.25 7.79
N ALA A 490 -0.92 2.08 8.35
CA ALA A 490 -0.96 0.82 7.59
C ALA A 490 -2.40 0.42 7.19
N TYR A 491 -3.41 0.79 7.98
CA TYR A 491 -4.81 0.46 7.70
C TYR A 491 -5.43 1.32 6.58
N ILE A 492 -5.00 2.57 6.43
CA ILE A 492 -5.49 3.46 5.37
C ILE A 492 -4.82 3.20 4.01
N GLU A 493 -3.80 2.33 3.96
CA GLU A 493 -3.09 1.99 2.72
C GLU A 493 -4.09 1.38 1.71
N ASN A 494 -4.26 2.06 0.58
CA ASN A 494 -5.25 1.75 -0.47
C ASN A 494 -6.73 1.87 -0.06
N LYS A 495 -7.04 2.63 0.99
CA LYS A 495 -8.42 2.97 1.39
C LYS A 495 -8.70 4.46 1.22
N PRO A 496 -9.97 4.85 0.99
CA PRO A 496 -10.36 6.26 0.87
C PRO A 496 -10.40 6.95 2.24
N LEU A 497 -9.35 6.81 3.04
CA LEU A 497 -9.25 7.35 4.40
C LEU A 497 -7.99 8.20 4.54
N SER A 498 -8.10 9.32 5.24
CA SER A 498 -6.97 10.20 5.55
C SER A 498 -6.97 10.53 7.03
N LEU A 499 -5.77 10.64 7.58
CA LEU A 499 -5.53 10.88 9.00
C LEU A 499 -4.81 12.21 9.13
N VAL A 500 -5.30 13.08 10.01
CA VAL A 500 -4.72 14.39 10.31
C VAL A 500 -4.43 14.44 11.80
N ASN A 501 -3.15 14.31 12.16
CA ASN A 501 -2.73 14.28 13.57
C ASN A 501 -2.60 15.69 14.17
N GLY A 502 -2.30 15.79 15.46
CA GLY A 502 -2.25 17.07 16.19
C GLY A 502 -1.28 18.09 15.57
N PRO A 503 0.00 17.75 15.39
CA PRO A 503 0.94 18.64 14.71
C PRO A 503 0.52 18.99 13.28
N GLU A 504 0.06 18.01 12.49
CA GLU A 504 -0.47 18.25 11.14
C GLU A 504 -1.70 19.17 11.16
N LEU A 505 -2.56 19.07 12.18
CA LEU A 505 -3.71 19.94 12.34
C LEU A 505 -3.30 21.39 12.65
N VAL A 506 -2.29 21.59 13.50
CA VAL A 506 -1.75 22.93 13.76
C VAL A 506 -1.10 23.51 12.52
N GLU A 507 -0.37 22.70 11.75
CA GLU A 507 0.18 23.10 10.46
C GLU A 507 -0.93 23.49 9.47
N LEU A 508 -1.98 22.66 9.34
CA LEU A 508 -3.12 22.95 8.48
C LEU A 508 -3.91 24.19 8.90
N LEU A 509 -4.05 24.46 10.21
CA LEU A 509 -4.68 25.67 10.73
C LEU A 509 -3.82 26.91 10.45
N ALA A 510 -2.51 26.82 10.70
CA ALA A 510 -1.56 27.90 10.43
C ALA A 510 -1.47 28.21 8.93
N GLU A 511 -1.48 27.19 8.08
CA GLU A 511 -1.57 27.30 6.62
C GLU A 511 -2.78 28.13 6.18
N GLN A 512 -3.90 28.09 6.91
CA GLN A 512 -5.14 28.83 6.62
C GLN A 512 -5.26 30.18 7.34
N GLY A 513 -4.24 30.61 8.08
CA GLY A 513 -4.32 31.80 8.94
C GLY A 513 -5.29 31.67 10.13
N LEU A 514 -5.72 30.45 10.45
CA LEU A 514 -6.60 30.14 11.58
C LEU A 514 -5.77 29.94 12.86
N ARG A 515 -6.26 30.47 13.98
CA ARG A 515 -5.53 30.45 15.26
C ARG A 515 -5.83 29.16 16.04
N GLY A 516 -4.79 28.40 16.38
CA GLY A 516 -4.87 27.24 17.25
C GLY A 516 -3.49 26.78 17.67
N ARG A 517 -3.23 26.71 18.98
CA ARG A 517 -1.97 26.17 19.51
C ARG A 517 -2.23 24.85 20.23
N LEU A 518 -1.29 23.91 20.10
CA LEU A 518 -1.17 22.83 21.06
C LEU A 518 -0.35 23.40 22.22
N GLY A 519 -0.97 23.62 23.38
CA GLY A 519 -0.22 23.96 24.60
C GLY A 519 0.90 22.94 24.87
N PRO A 520 1.95 23.29 25.64
CA PRO A 520 2.95 22.31 26.02
C PRO A 520 2.23 21.10 26.64
N ALA A 521 2.53 19.89 26.14
CA ALA A 521 2.06 18.66 26.75
C ALA A 521 2.33 18.77 28.27
N PRO A 522 1.36 18.45 29.15
CA PRO A 522 1.68 18.38 30.57
C PRO A 522 2.88 17.45 30.68
N ALA A 523 3.96 17.98 31.25
CA ALA A 523 5.18 17.23 31.49
C ALA A 523 4.76 15.89 32.09
N GLY A 524 5.17 14.79 31.48
CA GLY A 524 5.13 13.50 32.15
C GLY A 524 5.75 13.70 33.54
N PRO A 525 5.22 13.04 34.59
CA PRO A 525 5.73 13.24 35.94
C PRO A 525 7.24 13.02 35.91
N THR A 526 7.98 14.10 36.15
CA THR A 526 9.38 14.06 36.51
C THR A 526 9.51 13.09 37.67
N ALA A 527 10.54 12.24 37.60
CA ALA A 527 10.88 11.32 38.67
C ALA A 527 10.84 12.04 40.02
N GLY A 528 9.96 11.56 40.90
CA GLY A 528 9.82 12.01 42.27
C GLY A 528 8.51 12.72 42.57
N GLU A 529 7.39 11.99 42.55
CA GLU A 529 6.36 12.03 43.61
C GLU A 529 5.40 10.82 43.43
N PRO A 530 4.88 10.23 44.53
CA PRO A 530 4.47 8.83 44.58
C PRO A 530 3.13 8.58 43.86
N THR A 531 3.15 7.68 42.88
CA THR A 531 1.93 7.07 42.31
C THR A 531 1.15 6.39 43.43
N THR A 532 -0.12 6.77 43.60
CA THR A 532 -1.07 6.05 44.43
C THR A 532 -1.06 4.56 44.09
N ARG A 533 -0.70 3.72 45.07
CA ARG A 533 -0.62 2.26 44.92
C ARG A 533 -2.00 1.70 44.58
N ALA A 534 -2.18 1.17 43.38
CA ALA A 534 -3.34 0.37 43.05
C ALA A 534 -3.30 -0.94 43.86
N SER A 535 -4.34 -1.19 44.65
CA SER A 535 -4.44 -2.36 45.53
C SER A 535 -4.89 -3.60 44.76
N GLU A 536 -5.77 -3.43 43.77
CA GLU A 536 -6.31 -4.50 42.95
C GLU A 536 -6.41 -4.06 41.48
N VAL A 537 -5.88 -4.88 40.58
CA VAL A 537 -5.86 -4.61 39.13
C VAL A 537 -6.58 -5.70 38.36
N ARG A 538 -7.23 -5.32 37.26
CA ARG A 538 -7.86 -6.24 36.31
C ARG A 538 -7.20 -6.12 34.95
N LEU A 539 -6.72 -7.23 34.44
CA LEU A 539 -6.24 -7.40 33.08
C LEU A 539 -7.38 -7.96 32.23
N ARG A 540 -7.73 -7.26 31.17
CA ARG A 540 -8.64 -7.73 30.14
C ARG A 540 -7.82 -8.07 28.90
N ILE A 541 -7.93 -9.32 28.46
CA ILE A 541 -7.24 -9.84 27.29
C ILE A 541 -8.30 -10.18 26.25
N GLU A 542 -8.18 -9.57 25.07
CA GLU A 542 -9.17 -9.67 23.99
C GLU A 542 -8.49 -10.22 22.75
N TRP A 543 -9.14 -11.12 22.03
CA TRP A 543 -8.68 -11.64 20.73
C TRP A 543 -9.86 -12.06 19.87
N GLN A 544 -9.67 -12.12 18.55
CA GLN A 544 -10.68 -12.67 17.66
C GLN A 544 -10.52 -14.19 17.55
N SER A 545 -11.63 -14.91 17.64
CA SER A 545 -11.71 -16.38 17.54
C SER A 545 -11.59 -16.87 16.10
N ARG A 546 -10.58 -16.40 15.35
CA ARG A 546 -10.26 -16.83 13.97
C ARG A 546 -8.83 -16.48 13.55
N THR A 547 -8.27 -17.27 12.64
CA THR A 547 -6.97 -17.00 12.00
C THR A 547 -7.10 -16.18 10.71
N VAL A 548 -5.96 -15.77 10.12
CA VAL A 548 -5.89 -15.23 8.74
C VAL A 548 -6.49 -16.18 7.70
N ALA A 549 -6.46 -17.49 7.94
CA ALA A 549 -7.06 -18.50 7.06
C ALA A 549 -8.56 -18.76 7.32
N GLY A 550 -9.12 -18.18 8.39
CA GLY A 550 -10.55 -18.27 8.73
C GLY A 550 -10.92 -19.34 9.76
N ASP A 551 -9.97 -20.18 10.19
CA ASP A 551 -10.23 -21.23 11.19
C ASP A 551 -10.30 -20.65 12.61
N PRO A 552 -11.22 -21.13 13.48
CA PRO A 552 -11.29 -20.70 14.86
C PRO A 552 -10.04 -21.12 15.64
N VAL A 553 -9.59 -20.26 16.55
CA VAL A 553 -8.41 -20.49 17.39
C VAL A 553 -8.69 -20.03 18.82
N GLU A 554 -8.45 -20.92 19.77
CA GLU A 554 -8.55 -20.65 21.20
C GLU A 554 -7.20 -20.19 21.73
N LEU A 555 -7.24 -19.23 22.66
CA LEU A 555 -6.07 -18.78 23.42
C LEU A 555 -6.27 -19.13 24.88
N ASP A 556 -5.26 -19.78 25.45
CA ASP A 556 -5.12 -19.95 26.87
C ASP A 556 -4.40 -18.75 27.48
N VAL A 557 -5.03 -18.15 28.49
CA VAL A 557 -4.42 -17.11 29.33
C VAL A 557 -3.83 -17.77 30.56
N SER A 558 -2.61 -17.39 30.92
CA SER A 558 -1.95 -17.90 32.11
C SER A 558 -1.21 -16.83 32.90
N ALA A 559 -1.05 -17.07 34.20
CA ALA A 559 -0.26 -16.24 35.09
C ALA A 559 0.68 -17.09 35.97
N PHE A 560 1.89 -16.58 36.19
CA PHE A 560 2.95 -17.26 36.94
C PHE A 560 3.36 -16.37 38.12
N LEU A 561 3.13 -16.85 39.35
CA LEU A 561 3.57 -16.14 40.56
C LEU A 561 4.98 -16.64 40.93
N CYS A 562 5.95 -15.74 40.85
CA CYS A 562 7.36 -16.08 40.91
C CYS A 562 8.12 -15.38 42.06
N ALA A 563 9.13 -16.10 42.56
CA ALA A 563 10.23 -15.59 43.39
C ALA A 563 11.56 -15.88 42.69
N ASP A 564 12.45 -14.90 42.61
CA ASP A 564 13.77 -15.05 41.97
C ASP A 564 13.71 -15.65 40.55
N GLY A 565 12.66 -15.31 39.80
CA GLY A 565 12.41 -15.77 38.42
C GLY A 565 11.83 -17.17 38.28
N ARG A 566 11.47 -17.85 39.39
CA ARG A 566 10.84 -19.19 39.38
C ARG A 566 9.46 -19.19 40.03
N VAL A 567 8.54 -20.00 39.52
CA VAL A 567 7.23 -20.22 40.12
C VAL A 567 7.38 -20.84 41.51
N LEU A 568 6.60 -20.36 42.48
CA LEU A 568 6.68 -20.80 43.87
C LEU A 568 6.31 -22.28 44.07
N SER A 569 5.26 -22.75 43.41
CA SER A 569 4.85 -24.16 43.30
C SER A 569 3.88 -24.35 42.12
N ASP A 570 3.56 -25.57 41.74
CA ASP A 570 2.60 -25.84 40.66
C ASP A 570 1.21 -25.21 40.93
N GLU A 571 0.83 -25.04 42.20
CA GLU A 571 -0.42 -24.37 42.58
C GLU A 571 -0.39 -22.84 42.32
N HIS A 572 0.79 -22.24 42.17
CA HIS A 572 1.02 -20.83 41.87
C HIS A 572 1.14 -20.54 40.36
N PHE A 573 0.82 -21.54 39.52
CA PHE A 573 0.58 -21.38 38.10
C PHE A 573 -0.93 -21.34 37.84
N VAL A 574 -1.43 -20.16 37.47
CA VAL A 574 -2.86 -19.90 37.25
C VAL A 574 -3.19 -20.02 35.77
N PHE A 575 -4.10 -20.91 35.41
CA PHE A 575 -4.56 -21.18 34.04
C PHE A 575 -5.98 -21.78 34.08
N PHE A 576 -6.57 -22.18 32.95
CA PHE A 576 -7.98 -22.61 32.91
C PHE A 576 -8.31 -23.77 33.88
N ASN A 577 -7.38 -24.70 34.11
CA ASN A 577 -7.57 -25.86 34.99
C ASN A 577 -7.17 -25.58 36.45
N ASN A 578 -6.50 -24.46 36.70
CA ASN A 578 -6.19 -23.94 38.03
C ASN A 578 -6.50 -22.42 38.07
N PRO A 579 -7.77 -22.03 38.17
CA PRO A 579 -8.21 -20.66 37.88
C PRO A 579 -7.89 -19.64 38.99
N ALA A 580 -7.26 -20.04 40.09
CA ALA A 580 -6.80 -19.14 41.14
C ALA A 580 -5.55 -19.69 41.84
N ASP A 581 -4.71 -18.80 42.39
CA ASP A 581 -3.62 -19.19 43.28
C ASP A 581 -4.16 -19.62 44.68
N PRO A 582 -3.35 -20.27 45.54
CA PRO A 582 -3.78 -20.71 46.86
C PRO A 582 -4.29 -19.58 47.78
N GLY A 583 -3.76 -18.37 47.61
CA GLY A 583 -4.17 -17.17 48.35
C GLY A 583 -5.41 -16.48 47.77
N GLY A 584 -5.84 -16.86 46.56
CA GLY A 584 -6.94 -16.24 45.84
C GLY A 584 -6.67 -14.81 45.37
N ALA A 585 -5.42 -14.34 45.47
CA ALA A 585 -4.99 -13.01 45.08
C ALA A 585 -4.94 -12.85 43.55
N VAL A 586 -4.68 -13.91 42.80
CA VAL A 586 -4.67 -13.95 41.34
C VAL A 586 -5.76 -14.90 40.87
N ARG A 587 -6.71 -14.39 40.08
CA ARG A 587 -7.87 -15.16 39.62
C ARG A 587 -8.14 -14.97 38.13
N LEU A 588 -8.24 -16.08 37.41
CA LEU A 588 -8.65 -16.13 36.01
C LEU A 588 -10.16 -16.33 35.91
N GLY A 589 -10.82 -15.41 35.20
CA GLY A 589 -12.23 -15.52 34.82
C GLY A 589 -12.40 -16.32 33.54
N ALA A 590 -13.54 -17.01 33.41
CA ALA A 590 -13.89 -17.73 32.19
C ALA A 590 -13.90 -16.80 30.97
N ALA A 591 -13.31 -17.26 29.87
CA ALA A 591 -13.37 -16.56 28.60
C ALA A 591 -14.83 -16.43 28.14
N ARG A 592 -15.19 -15.25 27.64
CA ARG A 592 -16.53 -14.95 27.12
C ARG A 592 -16.42 -14.63 25.65
N THR A 593 -17.38 -15.13 24.88
CA THR A 593 -17.53 -14.80 23.46
C THR A 593 -18.68 -13.80 23.31
N ASP A 594 -18.49 -12.82 22.44
CA ASP A 594 -19.55 -11.89 22.07
C ASP A 594 -20.71 -12.59 21.32
N ALA A 595 -21.85 -11.90 21.20
CA ALA A 595 -23.05 -12.44 20.55
C ALA A 595 -22.83 -12.77 19.05
N GLY A 596 -21.79 -12.20 18.44
CA GLY A 596 -21.38 -12.48 17.06
C GLY A 596 -20.47 -13.71 16.91
N GLY A 597 -20.00 -14.32 18.01
CA GLY A 597 -19.12 -15.47 17.99
C GLY A 597 -17.68 -15.16 17.54
N GLN A 598 -17.31 -13.88 17.41
CA GLN A 598 -16.08 -13.44 16.74
C GLN A 598 -15.05 -12.86 17.71
N LEU A 599 -15.46 -12.13 18.75
CA LEU A 599 -14.55 -11.56 19.75
C LEU A 599 -14.62 -12.38 21.04
N ARG A 600 -13.45 -12.79 21.54
CA ARG A 600 -13.30 -13.45 22.83
C ARG A 600 -12.58 -12.54 23.81
N THR A 601 -12.99 -12.62 25.06
CA THR A 601 -12.44 -11.83 26.16
C THR A 601 -12.22 -12.70 27.39
N ALA A 602 -11.00 -12.71 27.89
CA ALA A 602 -10.64 -13.27 29.19
C ALA A 602 -10.27 -12.15 30.17
N ALA A 603 -10.53 -12.38 31.46
CA ALA A 603 -10.21 -11.41 32.50
C ALA A 603 -9.37 -12.08 33.59
N LEU A 604 -8.23 -11.48 33.94
CA LEU A 604 -7.37 -11.89 35.04
C LEU A 604 -7.38 -10.78 36.10
N THR A 605 -7.69 -11.11 37.35
CA THR A 605 -7.76 -10.16 38.47
C THR A 605 -6.63 -10.41 39.45
N LEU A 606 -5.89 -9.38 39.84
CA LEU A 606 -4.76 -9.46 40.78
C LEU A 606 -4.99 -8.49 41.95
N ALA A 607 -5.17 -9.00 43.16
CA ALA A 607 -5.12 -8.27 44.41
C ALA A 607 -3.66 -8.16 44.87
N LEU A 608 -2.97 -7.13 44.40
CA LEU A 608 -1.53 -6.93 44.57
C LEU A 608 -1.12 -6.73 46.03
N ASP A 609 -2.03 -6.23 46.87
CA ASP A 609 -1.86 -6.05 48.31
C ASP A 609 -2.03 -7.36 49.12
N GLN A 610 -2.68 -8.36 48.54
CA GLN A 610 -2.91 -9.68 49.14
C GLN A 610 -1.90 -10.74 48.70
N LEU A 611 -1.00 -10.40 47.77
CA LEU A 611 0.10 -11.27 47.37
C LEU A 611 1.08 -11.45 48.54
N GLY A 612 1.41 -12.71 48.83
CA GLY A 612 2.34 -13.08 49.89
C GLY A 612 3.72 -12.39 49.73
N PRO A 613 4.45 -12.19 50.84
CA PRO A 613 5.75 -11.50 50.82
C PRO A 613 6.81 -12.21 49.96
N GLU A 614 6.66 -13.52 49.75
CA GLU A 614 7.49 -14.34 48.87
C GLU A 614 7.30 -14.05 47.37
N VAL A 615 6.17 -13.48 46.94
CA VAL A 615 5.92 -13.17 45.52
C VAL A 615 6.62 -11.85 45.15
N GLN A 616 7.57 -11.95 44.22
CA GLN A 616 8.33 -10.81 43.70
C GLN A 616 7.88 -10.40 42.30
N GLU A 617 7.36 -11.35 41.52
CA GLU A 617 6.91 -11.13 40.14
C GLU A 617 5.62 -11.90 39.86
N VAL A 618 4.68 -11.30 39.12
CA VAL A 618 3.53 -11.99 38.53
C VAL A 618 3.57 -11.80 37.02
N ALA A 619 4.02 -12.82 36.28
CA ALA A 619 4.13 -12.78 34.82
C ALA A 619 2.83 -13.26 34.17
N VAL A 620 2.39 -12.59 33.11
CA VAL A 620 1.14 -12.89 32.39
C VAL A 620 1.44 -13.22 30.94
N ALA A 621 0.92 -14.34 30.46
CA ALA A 621 1.20 -14.86 29.14
C ALA A 621 -0.04 -15.44 28.46
N VAL A 622 0.06 -15.60 27.14
CA VAL A 622 -0.94 -16.27 26.30
C VAL A 622 -0.30 -17.32 25.41
N SER A 623 -1.03 -18.40 25.12
CA SER A 623 -0.62 -19.45 24.19
C SER A 623 -1.79 -20.03 23.41
N THR A 624 -1.56 -20.50 22.18
CA THR A 624 -2.57 -21.26 21.42
C THR A 624 -2.61 -22.72 21.88
N GLU A 625 -3.80 -23.30 21.95
CA GLU A 625 -4.03 -24.69 22.37
C GLU A 625 -3.35 -25.73 21.44
N GLU A 626 -2.90 -26.85 22.03
CA GLU A 626 -2.48 -28.07 21.35
C GLU A 626 -3.50 -29.18 21.62
N GLU A 627 -4.37 -29.52 20.66
CA GLU A 627 -4.66 -30.91 20.27
C GLU A 627 -5.79 -31.05 19.22
N PRO A 628 -5.70 -32.01 18.28
CA PRO A 628 -4.51 -32.71 17.77
C PRO A 628 -3.94 -31.98 16.54
N GLY A 629 -2.73 -31.43 16.67
CA GLY A 629 -1.99 -30.73 15.61
C GLY A 629 -0.90 -29.81 16.20
N PRO A 630 0.10 -29.35 15.43
CA PRO A 630 1.09 -28.40 15.93
C PRO A 630 0.43 -27.07 16.32
N ALA A 631 0.83 -26.49 17.45
CA ALA A 631 0.34 -25.18 17.91
C ALA A 631 0.45 -24.12 16.80
N LEU A 632 -0.61 -23.34 16.60
CA LEU A 632 -0.63 -22.30 15.58
C LEU A 632 0.28 -21.12 15.99
N PRO A 633 1.12 -20.59 15.08
CA PRO A 633 1.86 -19.38 15.36
C PRO A 633 0.93 -18.21 15.70
N LEU A 634 1.29 -17.41 16.70
CA LEU A 634 0.49 -16.26 17.12
C LEU A 634 0.32 -15.24 15.99
N GLY A 635 1.24 -15.22 15.01
CA GLY A 635 1.15 -14.44 13.79
C GLY A 635 -0.10 -14.65 12.95
N TYR A 636 -0.83 -15.75 13.17
CA TYR A 636 -2.12 -16.00 12.50
C TYR A 636 -3.33 -15.45 13.26
N LEU A 637 -3.20 -15.04 14.53
CA LEU A 637 -4.29 -14.50 15.33
C LEU A 637 -4.58 -13.03 15.01
N HIS A 638 -5.86 -12.65 15.10
CA HIS A 638 -6.31 -11.27 14.90
C HIS A 638 -6.67 -10.60 16.21
N GLY A 639 -6.23 -9.35 16.36
CA GLY A 639 -6.76 -8.43 17.36
C GLY A 639 -6.45 -8.81 18.81
N LEU A 640 -5.31 -9.44 19.10
CA LEU A 640 -4.83 -9.62 20.48
C LEU A 640 -4.55 -8.27 21.12
N ALA A 641 -5.20 -7.98 22.25
CA ALA A 641 -5.01 -6.76 23.02
C ALA A 641 -5.02 -7.07 24.53
N LEU A 642 -4.27 -6.27 25.29
CA LEU A 642 -4.24 -6.27 26.75
C LEU A 642 -4.61 -4.88 27.27
N ALA A 643 -5.55 -4.82 28.21
CA ALA A 643 -5.82 -3.61 28.99
C ALA A 643 -5.69 -3.93 30.49
N VAL A 644 -4.90 -3.13 31.20
CA VAL A 644 -4.70 -3.20 32.65
C VAL A 644 -5.44 -2.02 33.27
N THR A 645 -6.37 -2.33 34.17
CA THR A 645 -7.23 -1.33 34.83
C THR A 645 -7.10 -1.45 36.33
N ASP A 646 -6.99 -0.34 37.04
CA ASP A 646 -7.19 -0.30 38.49
C ASP A 646 -8.69 -0.52 38.76
N ARG A 647 -9.00 -1.50 39.60
CA ARG A 647 -10.39 -1.85 39.88
C ARG A 647 -11.09 -0.80 40.76
N ALA A 648 -10.36 -0.08 41.60
CA ALA A 648 -10.94 0.89 42.52
C ALA A 648 -11.31 2.21 41.83
N SER A 649 -10.43 2.69 40.94
CA SER A 649 -10.59 3.97 40.24
C SER A 649 -11.16 3.83 38.82
N GLU A 650 -11.29 2.59 38.31
CA GLU A 650 -11.54 2.26 36.90
C GLU A 650 -10.53 2.91 35.93
N LEU A 651 -9.40 3.40 36.46
CA LEU A 651 -8.37 4.04 35.67
C LEU A 651 -7.61 2.97 34.88
N GLU A 652 -7.51 3.17 33.57
CA GLU A 652 -6.66 2.37 32.73
C GLU A 652 -5.19 2.70 33.01
N LEU A 653 -4.48 1.75 33.63
CA LEU A 653 -3.07 1.89 33.99
C LEU A 653 -2.17 1.61 32.79
N HIS A 654 -2.59 0.69 31.91
CA HIS A 654 -1.82 0.32 30.73
C HIS A 654 -2.72 -0.27 29.64
N ARG A 655 -2.38 -0.02 28.37
CA ARG A 655 -3.02 -0.68 27.23
C ARG A 655 -1.98 -1.00 26.16
N TRP A 656 -2.02 -2.25 25.71
CA TRP A 656 -1.16 -2.78 24.66
C TRP A 656 -2.02 -3.42 23.57
N ALA A 657 -1.79 -3.05 22.31
CA ALA A 657 -2.56 -3.54 21.16
C ALA A 657 -1.70 -3.52 19.88
N ASP A 658 -0.44 -3.95 19.98
CA ASP A 658 0.50 -3.95 18.84
C ASP A 658 0.24 -5.10 17.84
N GLY A 659 -0.71 -5.99 18.15
CA GLY A 659 -1.02 -7.16 17.33
C GLY A 659 0.06 -8.24 17.40
N THR A 660 -0.23 -9.41 16.83
CA THR A 660 0.70 -10.57 16.82
C THR A 660 1.36 -10.80 15.46
N SER A 661 1.14 -9.92 14.47
CA SER A 661 1.60 -10.11 13.09
C SER A 661 3.13 -10.27 13.01
N GLY A 662 3.57 -11.37 12.41
CA GLY A 662 4.99 -11.71 12.28
C GLY A 662 5.60 -12.50 13.44
N ILE A 663 4.84 -12.81 14.50
CA ILE A 663 5.29 -13.69 15.58
C ILE A 663 5.19 -15.16 15.13
N ALA A 664 6.33 -15.83 15.04
CA ALA A 664 6.42 -17.21 14.59
C ALA A 664 6.15 -18.23 15.71
N GLU A 665 6.22 -17.79 16.97
CA GLU A 665 5.99 -18.57 18.18
C GLU A 665 4.50 -18.72 18.49
N SER A 666 4.13 -19.81 19.15
CA SER A 666 2.76 -20.11 19.62
C SER A 666 2.45 -19.57 21.03
N ALA A 667 3.40 -18.87 21.65
CA ALA A 667 3.29 -18.32 23.00
C ALA A 667 3.93 -16.93 23.11
N LEU A 668 3.34 -16.05 23.93
CA LEU A 668 3.74 -14.66 24.12
C LEU A 668 3.59 -14.24 25.58
N GLU A 669 4.66 -13.71 26.16
CA GLU A 669 4.61 -13.03 27.46
C GLU A 669 4.14 -11.59 27.24
N LEU A 670 2.96 -11.25 27.77
CA LEU A 670 2.35 -9.93 27.60
C LEU A 670 3.06 -8.89 28.48
N GLY A 671 3.42 -9.28 29.70
CA GLY A 671 4.12 -8.43 30.66
C GLY A 671 4.13 -9.04 32.07
N ALA A 672 4.72 -8.33 33.02
CA ALA A 672 4.82 -8.78 34.41
C ALA A 672 4.61 -7.65 35.41
N PHE A 673 3.98 -7.96 36.54
CA PHE A 673 4.00 -7.09 37.72
C PHE A 673 5.23 -7.43 38.55
N ARG A 674 6.04 -6.43 38.91
CA ARG A 674 7.23 -6.59 39.75
C ARG A 674 7.13 -5.76 41.01
N ARG A 675 7.55 -6.33 42.13
CA ARG A 675 7.60 -5.63 43.42
C ARG A 675 8.85 -4.76 43.49
N SER A 676 8.68 -3.44 43.60
CA SER A 676 9.77 -2.47 43.79
C SER A 676 10.27 -2.46 45.23
N ALA A 677 11.58 -2.60 45.42
CA ALA A 677 12.25 -2.32 46.69
C ALA A 677 12.82 -0.89 46.65
N PRO A 678 12.70 -0.07 47.73
CA PRO A 678 12.35 -0.41 49.11
C PRO A 678 10.87 -0.20 49.51
N ASP A 679 10.04 0.31 48.61
CA ASP A 679 8.71 0.83 48.97
C ASP A 679 7.65 -0.28 49.06
N GLY A 680 7.88 -1.44 48.44
CA GLY A 680 6.93 -2.57 48.41
C GLY A 680 5.74 -2.36 47.46
N GLY A 681 5.81 -1.35 46.57
CA GLY A 681 4.83 -1.10 45.52
C GLY A 681 5.00 -2.02 44.32
N TRP A 682 3.93 -2.29 43.59
CA TRP A 682 3.95 -3.11 42.37
C TRP A 682 3.96 -2.23 41.11
N GLN A 683 4.79 -2.58 40.14
CA GLN A 683 4.89 -1.90 38.86
C GLN A 683 4.65 -2.90 37.72
N PHE A 684 3.84 -2.52 36.74
CA PHE A 684 3.62 -3.31 35.54
C PHE A 684 4.66 -2.97 34.46
N GLU A 685 5.34 -3.98 33.95
CA GLU A 685 6.28 -3.90 32.84
C GLU A 685 5.69 -4.66 31.64
N ALA A 686 5.34 -3.95 30.57
CA ALA A 686 4.91 -4.56 29.32
C ALA A 686 6.12 -5.13 28.58
N ALA A 687 6.00 -6.36 28.08
CA ALA A 687 7.12 -7.08 27.46
C ALA A 687 6.85 -7.47 26.00
N ALA A 688 5.63 -7.92 25.68
CA ALA A 688 5.26 -8.47 24.37
C ALA A 688 6.34 -9.40 23.77
N ARG A 689 6.89 -10.31 24.59
CA ARG A 689 8.07 -11.12 24.27
C ARG A 689 7.67 -12.52 23.78
N PRO A 690 7.96 -12.91 22.53
CA PRO A 690 7.68 -14.26 22.03
C PRO A 690 8.46 -15.33 22.80
N VAL A 691 7.84 -16.49 23.01
CA VAL A 691 8.45 -17.62 23.74
C VAL A 691 8.40 -18.90 22.90
N SER A 692 9.56 -19.48 22.66
CA SER A 692 9.69 -20.75 21.93
C SER A 692 9.22 -21.93 22.80
N GLY A 693 8.56 -22.91 22.18
CA GLY A 693 8.09 -24.13 22.87
C GLY A 693 6.68 -24.05 23.46
N GLY A 694 5.88 -23.03 23.09
CA GLY A 694 4.48 -22.92 23.50
C GLY A 694 4.29 -22.73 25.01
N LEU A 695 3.17 -23.22 25.55
CA LEU A 695 2.90 -23.18 26.99
C LEU A 695 3.94 -23.99 27.79
N ALA A 696 4.42 -25.10 27.24
CA ALA A 696 5.47 -25.90 27.86
C ALA A 696 6.80 -25.12 27.98
N GLY A 697 7.15 -24.33 26.96
CA GLY A 697 8.30 -23.42 26.98
C GLY A 697 8.16 -22.31 28.02
N LEU A 698 6.95 -21.73 28.15
CA LEU A 698 6.62 -20.76 29.19
C LEU A 698 6.76 -21.35 30.60
N ALA A 699 6.19 -22.53 30.84
CA ALA A 699 6.20 -23.20 32.14
C ALA A 699 7.61 -23.69 32.54
N THR A 700 8.33 -24.34 31.63
CA THR A 700 9.71 -24.82 31.88
C THR A 700 10.68 -23.66 32.09
N GLY A 701 10.54 -22.57 31.32
CA GLY A 701 11.35 -21.37 31.46
C GLY A 701 11.18 -20.65 32.81
N ARG A 702 10.09 -20.95 33.52
CA ARG A 702 9.78 -20.42 34.86
C ARG A 702 9.89 -21.49 35.97
N GLY A 703 10.44 -22.67 35.66
CA GLY A 703 10.79 -23.70 36.65
C GLY A 703 9.66 -24.66 37.06
N VAL A 704 8.55 -24.71 36.32
CA VAL A 704 7.46 -25.68 36.53
C VAL A 704 7.86 -27.05 35.98
N ALA A 705 7.61 -28.12 36.72
CA ALA A 705 7.86 -29.49 36.26
C ALA A 705 6.68 -29.98 35.41
N ILE A 706 6.91 -30.23 34.12
CA ILE A 706 5.89 -30.79 33.21
C ILE A 706 6.07 -32.31 33.20
N ALA A 707 5.05 -33.05 33.65
CA ALA A 707 5.04 -34.52 33.69
C ALA A 707 4.32 -35.12 32.49
#